data_AF-A0AAD1TGF4-F1
#
_entry.id   AF-A0AAD1TGF4-F1
#
_cell.length_a   1.000
_cell.length_b   1.000
_cell.length_c   1.000
_cell.angle_alpha   90.00
_cell.angle_beta   90.00
_cell.angle_gamma   90.00
#
_symmetry.space_group_name_H-M   'P 1'
#
loop_
_entity.id
_entity.type
_entity.pdbx_description
1 polymer ?
#
loop_
_entity_poly.entity_id
_entity_poly.type
_entity_poly.pdbx_seq_one_letter_code
_entity_poly.pdbx_strand_id
1 'polypeptide(L)'
;MGIYIILLLCVIGPVLNVPLPPNLQIMFPNLKTLDNKDRNTQDTILGELANNPDSKIPTIEGDILIHPSGRSAINCASCLWPKSANGTVIVPYTLSSSYSTQQVSLFNSSMQEFYTLTCIRFVPRKKEKDFLKIVSTGGTVQCAFLFFISTNKCCSSFIGKVGGGQVVNLAAGSCMSKGTIQHELEHNLGFFHEHSRSDRDDYITIMTEYISPGDRGNFNKFQTNNLGLEYDYGSVMHYPRYAFCNTSGQDTIVPKPNPSVPIGQRDGVSPLDVSKINRLYKCGGKSDVCATLLNTINGTLTSANYPSAYPQNSSCVWLIRTRSGKTASHFNAFDVQSSPGCVSDYIKIYDGPSKTSPLLLDRSCGSGVVPLLMSSASQMLIEFVSDGSLSATGFKATYTSVQCGAIYYASADNFTTPNFPYNYPPNMNCIWKIIAPAGYKIILTINDFVLEPALENSCIYDILSIYNGLDTSTGPSQILCGIISSRTLISVGNSMALQFISDQIGQYKGFQASYVFVSRAVSDSQHGNRASPHGSQPRHPQGNAREVQDKHFHTFLANTRLLDGWCIQHPDTRDFTFYSAPHCTYCRIDNILLNGSGMAKLAKSDIHNLTWSDHADIKVTLDKLKYSSNWTWKLNTSLLQYNDIRQAVSDTILDYLTHNTSAEVNPVAVWAAHKSVLRGHFIKVATHKKKNTHHNS
;
A
#
# COMPACT_ATOMS: atom_id res chain seq x y z
N MET A 1 1.67 17.49 -25.67
CA MET A 1 2.65 17.80 -26.74
C MET A 1 2.54 16.87 -27.95
N GLY A 2 1.72 15.80 -27.93
CA GLY A 2 1.47 14.93 -29.10
C GLY A 2 0.73 15.59 -30.28
N ILE A 3 -0.05 16.65 -30.03
CA ILE A 3 -0.75 17.44 -31.08
C ILE A 3 0.22 17.94 -32.17
N TYR A 4 1.48 18.25 -31.82
CA TYR A 4 2.51 18.65 -32.79
C TYR A 4 3.08 17.49 -33.61
N ILE A 5 2.88 16.23 -33.23
CA ILE A 5 3.32 15.05 -34.00
C ILE A 5 2.35 14.83 -35.18
N ILE A 6 1.04 14.92 -34.91
CA ILE A 6 0.00 14.89 -35.95
C ILE A 6 0.17 16.08 -36.91
N LEU A 7 0.37 17.29 -36.38
CA LEU A 7 0.59 18.48 -37.21
C LEU A 7 1.90 18.50 -38.01
N LEU A 8 2.97 17.79 -37.59
CA LEU A 8 4.15 17.64 -38.45
C LEU A 8 3.95 16.58 -39.52
N LEU A 9 3.42 15.39 -39.18
CA LEU A 9 3.36 14.26 -40.11
C LEU A 9 2.17 14.34 -41.08
N CYS A 10 1.01 14.87 -40.67
CA CYS A 10 -0.13 15.07 -41.58
C CYS A 10 0.07 16.26 -42.55
N VAL A 11 0.94 17.22 -42.23
CA VAL A 11 1.25 18.36 -43.12
C VAL A 11 2.44 18.07 -44.04
N ILE A 12 3.38 17.21 -43.62
CA ILE A 12 4.61 16.90 -44.38
C ILE A 12 4.51 15.58 -45.17
N GLY A 13 3.68 14.62 -44.75
CA GLY A 13 3.44 13.36 -45.46
C GLY A 13 3.07 13.52 -46.94
N PRO A 14 2.13 14.43 -47.31
CA PRO A 14 1.79 14.70 -48.72
C PRO A 14 2.91 15.41 -49.52
N VAL A 15 3.98 15.86 -48.87
CA VAL A 15 5.01 16.73 -49.45
C VAL A 15 6.33 15.99 -49.70
N LEU A 16 6.67 14.97 -48.90
CA LEU A 16 8.00 14.34 -48.94
C LEU A 16 8.10 12.99 -49.68
N ASN A 17 6.99 12.28 -49.93
CA ASN A 17 6.96 11.11 -50.80
C ASN A 17 7.98 9.98 -50.48
N VAL A 18 8.35 9.81 -49.20
CA VAL A 18 9.29 8.77 -48.70
C VAL A 18 8.58 7.86 -47.69
N PRO A 19 8.69 6.52 -47.79
CA PRO A 19 8.05 5.59 -46.86
C PRO A 19 8.71 5.55 -45.47
N LEU A 20 7.92 5.32 -44.43
CA LEU A 20 8.39 5.17 -43.04
C LEU A 20 9.19 3.87 -42.83
N PRO A 21 10.25 3.88 -42.00
CA PRO A 21 10.99 2.66 -41.65
C PRO A 21 10.09 1.61 -40.97
N PRO A 22 10.34 0.29 -41.18
CA PRO A 22 9.46 -0.79 -40.66
C PRO A 22 9.22 -0.70 -39.15
N ASN A 23 10.24 -0.34 -38.38
CA ASN A 23 10.21 -0.27 -36.91
C ASN A 23 9.21 0.81 -36.39
N LEU A 24 8.86 1.80 -37.21
CA LEU A 24 7.88 2.86 -36.90
C LEU A 24 6.46 2.53 -37.36
N GLN A 25 6.28 1.64 -38.36
CA GLN A 25 4.95 1.14 -38.74
C GLN A 25 4.33 0.30 -37.61
N ILE A 26 5.15 -0.39 -36.82
CA ILE A 26 4.72 -1.18 -35.64
C ILE A 26 4.06 -0.29 -34.57
N MET A 27 4.45 0.98 -34.43
CA MET A 27 3.82 1.92 -33.49
C MET A 27 2.48 2.48 -33.98
N PHE A 28 2.21 2.49 -35.29
CA PHE A 28 1.01 3.13 -35.87
C PHE A 28 0.38 2.29 -37.00
N PRO A 29 -0.16 1.08 -36.69
CA PRO A 29 -0.61 0.13 -37.71
C PRO A 29 -1.85 0.56 -38.52
N ASN A 30 -2.56 1.62 -38.11
CA ASN A 30 -3.83 2.04 -38.71
C ASN A 30 -3.73 3.24 -39.67
N LEU A 31 -2.53 3.74 -39.96
CA LEU A 31 -2.31 4.83 -40.92
C LEU A 31 -2.45 4.33 -42.37
N LYS A 32 -3.69 4.06 -42.79
CA LYS A 32 -4.03 3.95 -44.22
C LYS A 32 -4.06 5.34 -44.84
N THR A 33 -3.63 5.42 -46.10
CA THR A 33 -3.70 6.62 -46.93
C THR A 33 -5.14 7.09 -47.06
N LEU A 34 -5.45 8.26 -46.50
CA LEU A 34 -6.74 8.93 -46.68
C LEU A 34 -6.84 9.47 -48.11
N ASP A 35 -7.81 8.98 -48.88
CA ASP A 35 -8.13 9.53 -50.20
C ASP A 35 -9.15 10.67 -50.07
N ASN A 36 -9.16 11.56 -51.07
CA ASN A 36 -9.56 12.96 -50.94
C ASN A 36 -11.08 13.21 -51.05
N LYS A 37 -11.91 12.24 -50.63
CA LYS A 37 -13.37 12.26 -50.81
C LYS A 37 -14.14 11.66 -49.63
N ASP A 38 -14.25 12.41 -48.54
CA ASP A 38 -15.50 12.39 -47.74
C ASP A 38 -15.71 13.71 -47.01
N ARG A 39 -16.86 14.36 -47.27
CA ARG A 39 -17.28 15.61 -46.63
C ARG A 39 -18.42 15.34 -45.65
N ASN A 40 -18.08 14.95 -44.43
CA ASN A 40 -18.90 15.18 -43.23
C ASN A 40 -18.05 14.96 -41.98
N THR A 41 -17.17 15.94 -41.71
CA THR A 41 -16.06 15.82 -40.76
C THR A 41 -16.41 16.14 -39.31
N GLN A 42 -17.67 16.43 -38.95
CA GLN A 42 -17.99 16.92 -37.60
C GLN A 42 -18.43 15.80 -36.63
N ASP A 43 -19.27 14.87 -37.08
CA ASP A 43 -19.73 13.75 -36.24
C ASP A 43 -18.68 12.62 -36.11
N THR A 44 -17.94 12.32 -37.19
CA THR A 44 -16.85 11.32 -37.17
C THR A 44 -15.73 11.76 -36.23
N ILE A 45 -15.37 13.05 -36.22
CA ILE A 45 -14.34 13.58 -35.31
C ILE A 45 -14.78 13.47 -33.84
N LEU A 46 -16.05 13.73 -33.50
CA LEU A 46 -16.54 13.55 -32.13
C LEU A 46 -16.59 12.07 -31.71
N GLY A 47 -16.94 11.15 -32.62
CA GLY A 47 -16.92 9.71 -32.39
C GLY A 47 -15.50 9.12 -32.22
N GLU A 48 -14.51 9.64 -32.95
CA GLU A 48 -13.11 9.22 -32.81
C GLU A 48 -12.40 9.88 -31.61
N LEU A 49 -12.73 11.14 -31.28
CA LEU A 49 -12.24 11.80 -30.06
C LEU A 49 -12.68 11.06 -28.79
N ALA A 50 -13.90 10.52 -28.76
CA ALA A 50 -14.40 9.70 -27.64
C ALA A 50 -13.66 8.35 -27.48
N ASN A 51 -12.97 7.88 -28.52
CA ASN A 51 -12.18 6.64 -28.52
C ASN A 51 -10.66 6.89 -28.54
N ASN A 52 -10.22 8.14 -28.37
CA ASN A 52 -8.82 8.53 -28.44
C ASN A 52 -8.09 8.24 -27.10
N PRO A 53 -7.11 7.31 -27.04
CA PRO A 53 -6.38 7.01 -25.80
C PRO A 53 -5.49 8.17 -25.32
N ASP A 54 -5.17 9.15 -26.16
CA ASP A 54 -4.46 10.39 -25.80
C ASP A 54 -5.40 11.53 -25.34
N SER A 55 -6.72 11.27 -25.24
CA SER A 55 -7.67 12.17 -24.59
C SER A 55 -7.38 12.23 -23.08
N LYS A 56 -6.50 13.14 -22.68
CA LYS A 56 -6.20 13.47 -21.29
C LYS A 56 -7.49 13.80 -20.53
N ILE A 57 -7.96 12.86 -19.70
CA ILE A 57 -8.99 13.15 -18.70
C ILE A 57 -8.29 13.94 -17.57
N PRO A 58 -8.65 15.21 -17.34
CA PRO A 58 -8.10 15.96 -16.21
C PRO A 58 -8.56 15.32 -14.89
N THR A 59 -7.67 15.31 -13.89
CA THR A 59 -8.04 15.01 -12.51
C THR A 59 -8.31 16.30 -11.72
N ILE A 60 -9.29 16.27 -10.81
CA ILE A 60 -9.27 17.15 -9.62
C ILE A 60 -8.62 16.37 -8.48
N GLU A 61 -8.08 17.09 -7.49
CA GLU A 61 -7.56 16.48 -6.26
C GLU A 61 -6.46 15.40 -6.52
N GLY A 62 -5.76 15.50 -7.64
CA GLY A 62 -4.68 14.61 -8.05
C GLY A 62 -5.13 13.29 -8.69
N ASP A 63 -6.21 12.66 -8.20
CA ASP A 63 -6.64 11.28 -8.49
C ASP A 63 -8.10 11.16 -9.00
N ILE A 64 -8.97 12.15 -8.79
CA ILE A 64 -10.38 12.08 -9.20
C ILE A 64 -10.56 12.41 -10.68
N LEU A 65 -10.97 11.43 -11.48
CA LEU A 65 -11.26 11.60 -12.91
C LEU A 65 -12.54 12.43 -13.14
N ILE A 66 -12.41 13.56 -13.86
CA ILE A 66 -13.54 14.45 -14.16
C ILE A 66 -14.37 13.90 -15.33
N HIS A 67 -15.65 13.63 -15.11
CA HIS A 67 -16.61 13.50 -16.21
C HIS A 67 -17.07 14.88 -16.69
N PRO A 68 -17.19 15.16 -18.02
CA PRO A 68 -17.55 16.49 -18.55
C PRO A 68 -18.84 17.14 -18.04
N SER A 69 -19.68 16.40 -17.31
CA SER A 69 -20.95 16.86 -16.73
C SER A 69 -20.96 16.94 -15.18
N GLY A 70 -19.80 16.90 -14.51
CA GLY A 70 -19.67 17.23 -13.09
C GLY A 70 -20.44 16.30 -12.13
N ARG A 71 -20.56 15.02 -12.48
CA ARG A 71 -21.40 14.05 -11.75
C ARG A 71 -20.70 13.49 -10.51
N SER A 72 -21.36 13.62 -9.35
CA SER A 72 -21.00 12.96 -8.09
C SER A 72 -22.25 12.32 -7.46
N ALA A 73 -22.13 11.11 -6.92
CA ALA A 73 -23.27 10.34 -6.44
C ALA A 73 -23.95 10.93 -5.18
N ILE A 74 -23.23 11.73 -4.38
CA ILE A 74 -23.80 12.46 -3.23
C ILE A 74 -24.93 13.41 -3.68
N ASN A 75 -24.80 13.99 -4.87
CA ASN A 75 -25.76 14.95 -5.44
C ASN A 75 -26.52 14.40 -6.66
N CYS A 76 -26.40 13.09 -6.96
CA CYS A 76 -26.97 12.47 -8.15
C CYS A 76 -27.44 11.03 -7.86
N ALA A 77 -28.74 10.85 -7.64
CA ALA A 77 -29.32 9.54 -7.37
C ALA A 77 -29.09 8.51 -8.51
N SER A 78 -29.07 8.94 -9.78
CA SER A 78 -28.77 8.08 -10.93
C SER A 78 -27.28 7.75 -11.09
N CYS A 79 -26.41 8.39 -10.31
CA CYS A 79 -24.98 8.13 -10.23
C CYS A 79 -24.62 7.19 -9.07
N LEU A 80 -25.59 6.67 -8.32
CA LEU A 80 -25.39 5.55 -7.40
C LEU A 80 -25.42 4.22 -8.18
N TRP A 81 -24.73 3.21 -7.65
CA TRP A 81 -24.89 1.84 -8.13
C TRP A 81 -26.28 1.29 -7.76
N PRO A 82 -26.97 0.59 -8.67
CA PRO A 82 -28.35 0.16 -8.44
C PRO A 82 -28.43 -0.91 -7.35
N LYS A 83 -29.40 -0.75 -6.46
CA LYS A 83 -29.70 -1.70 -5.39
C LYS A 83 -30.73 -2.72 -5.87
N SER A 84 -30.42 -4.00 -5.76
CA SER A 84 -31.34 -5.09 -6.09
C SER A 84 -32.40 -5.31 -5.00
N ALA A 85 -33.49 -6.01 -5.34
CA ALA A 85 -34.64 -6.22 -4.47
C ALA A 85 -34.30 -6.94 -3.14
N ASN A 86 -33.24 -7.76 -3.11
CA ASN A 86 -32.71 -8.41 -1.92
C ASN A 86 -31.83 -7.49 -1.03
N GLY A 87 -31.78 -6.19 -1.32
CA GLY A 87 -31.03 -5.22 -0.54
C GLY A 87 -29.52 -5.13 -0.86
N THR A 88 -29.02 -5.89 -1.81
CA THR A 88 -27.60 -5.86 -2.23
C THR A 88 -27.35 -4.78 -3.29
N VAL A 89 -26.13 -4.25 -3.37
CA VAL A 89 -25.67 -3.36 -4.44
C VAL A 89 -24.56 -4.06 -5.21
N ILE A 90 -24.79 -4.37 -6.48
CA ILE A 90 -23.81 -5.09 -7.32
C ILE A 90 -22.97 -4.07 -8.10
N VAL A 91 -21.65 -4.18 -7.98
CA VAL A 91 -20.68 -3.38 -8.73
C VAL A 91 -19.82 -4.34 -9.58
N PRO A 92 -20.19 -4.59 -10.85
CA PRO A 92 -19.45 -5.52 -11.70
C PRO A 92 -18.06 -4.95 -12.02
N TYR A 93 -17.02 -5.78 -12.08
CA TYR A 93 -15.67 -5.37 -12.44
C TYR A 93 -14.95 -6.35 -13.37
N THR A 94 -13.96 -5.84 -14.10
CA THR A 94 -12.95 -6.62 -14.82
C THR A 94 -11.57 -6.20 -14.35
N LEU A 95 -10.70 -7.16 -14.03
CA LEU A 95 -9.28 -6.93 -13.76
C LEU A 95 -8.45 -7.09 -15.03
N SER A 96 -7.44 -6.24 -15.22
CA SER A 96 -6.39 -6.43 -16.22
C SER A 96 -5.62 -7.73 -16.00
N SER A 97 -5.29 -8.44 -17.08
CA SER A 97 -4.41 -9.62 -17.04
C SER A 97 -2.95 -9.30 -16.68
N SER A 98 -2.61 -8.02 -16.56
CA SER A 98 -1.28 -7.55 -16.12
C SER A 98 -1.02 -7.70 -14.62
N TYR A 99 -2.04 -8.02 -13.81
CA TYR A 99 -1.88 -8.16 -12.36
C TYR A 99 -1.39 -9.57 -11.98
N SER A 100 -0.45 -9.65 -11.04
CA SER A 100 0.01 -10.93 -10.49
C SER A 100 -1.03 -11.59 -9.59
N THR A 101 -0.88 -12.89 -9.32
CA THR A 101 -1.74 -13.62 -8.39
C THR A 101 -1.77 -13.00 -6.99
N GLN A 102 -0.64 -12.45 -6.50
CA GLN A 102 -0.62 -11.74 -5.21
C GLN A 102 -1.45 -10.45 -5.27
N GLN A 103 -1.38 -9.70 -6.37
CA GLN A 103 -2.16 -8.47 -6.55
C GLN A 103 -3.66 -8.78 -6.67
N VAL A 104 -4.04 -9.85 -7.38
CA VAL A 104 -5.44 -10.33 -7.41
C VAL A 104 -5.93 -10.75 -6.02
N SER A 105 -5.09 -11.40 -5.22
CA SER A 105 -5.42 -11.71 -3.80
C SER A 105 -5.60 -10.44 -2.96
N LEU A 106 -4.77 -9.41 -3.20
CA LEU A 106 -4.91 -8.11 -2.54
C LEU A 106 -6.21 -7.39 -2.94
N PHE A 107 -6.61 -7.45 -4.22
CA PHE A 107 -7.93 -6.94 -4.65
C PHE A 107 -9.07 -7.66 -3.90
N ASN A 108 -9.06 -8.99 -3.88
CA ASN A 108 -10.10 -9.78 -3.21
C ASN A 108 -10.20 -9.46 -1.71
N SER A 109 -9.06 -9.40 -1.00
CA SER A 109 -9.00 -9.08 0.44
C SER A 109 -9.29 -7.61 0.78
N SER A 110 -9.13 -6.70 -0.19
CA SER A 110 -9.56 -5.30 -0.09
C SER A 110 -11.08 -5.16 -0.28
N MET A 111 -11.64 -5.88 -1.26
CA MET A 111 -13.08 -5.91 -1.54
C MET A 111 -13.89 -6.61 -0.44
N GLN A 112 -13.32 -7.63 0.21
CA GLN A 112 -13.99 -8.44 1.24
C GLN A 112 -14.55 -7.63 2.42
N GLU A 113 -13.91 -6.52 2.82
CA GLU A 113 -14.41 -5.72 3.95
C GLU A 113 -15.73 -5.01 3.62
N PHE A 114 -15.87 -4.52 2.38
CA PHE A 114 -17.16 -4.01 1.90
C PHE A 114 -18.21 -5.13 1.89
N TYR A 115 -17.84 -6.38 1.58
CA TYR A 115 -18.82 -7.49 1.56
C TYR A 115 -19.28 -7.85 2.97
N THR A 116 -18.36 -7.84 3.93
CA THR A 116 -18.63 -8.20 5.33
C THR A 116 -19.43 -7.12 6.04
N LEU A 117 -19.13 -5.84 5.78
CA LEU A 117 -19.65 -4.72 6.58
C LEU A 117 -20.71 -3.86 5.89
N THR A 118 -20.95 -4.06 4.60
CA THR A 118 -21.92 -3.27 3.83
C THR A 118 -22.79 -4.14 2.93
N CYS A 119 -23.69 -3.51 2.17
CA CYS A 119 -24.45 -4.16 1.10
C CYS A 119 -23.75 -4.13 -0.28
N ILE A 120 -22.57 -3.51 -0.41
CA ILE A 120 -21.80 -3.45 -1.65
C ILE A 120 -21.15 -4.80 -1.96
N ARG A 121 -21.31 -5.30 -3.18
CA ARG A 121 -20.64 -6.50 -3.70
C ARG A 121 -19.98 -6.18 -5.03
N PHE A 122 -18.66 -6.04 -5.00
CA PHE A 122 -17.86 -6.09 -6.21
C PHE A 122 -17.94 -7.54 -6.76
N VAL A 123 -18.20 -7.72 -8.06
CA VAL A 123 -18.29 -9.07 -8.66
C VAL A 123 -17.60 -9.13 -10.02
N PRO A 124 -16.92 -10.24 -10.38
CA PRO A 124 -16.43 -10.42 -11.74
C PRO A 124 -17.57 -10.29 -12.75
N ARG A 125 -17.41 -9.34 -13.68
CA ARG A 125 -18.39 -9.02 -14.72
C ARG A 125 -18.66 -10.23 -15.62
N LYS A 126 -19.93 -10.43 -15.97
CA LYS A 126 -20.38 -11.42 -16.96
C LYS A 126 -20.86 -10.75 -18.25
N LYS A 127 -21.87 -9.87 -18.16
CA LYS A 127 -22.56 -9.24 -19.31
C LYS A 127 -23.05 -7.82 -19.04
N GLU A 128 -22.81 -7.29 -17.85
CA GLU A 128 -23.37 -6.04 -17.35
C GLU A 128 -22.87 -4.85 -18.17
N LYS A 129 -23.76 -3.89 -18.48
CA LYS A 129 -23.43 -2.71 -19.30
C LYS A 129 -22.55 -1.72 -18.54
N ASP A 130 -22.92 -1.45 -17.28
CA ASP A 130 -22.19 -0.56 -16.38
C ASP A 130 -21.28 -1.42 -15.49
N PHE A 131 -19.97 -1.15 -15.48
CA PHE A 131 -18.97 -1.93 -14.74
C PHE A 131 -17.64 -1.16 -14.57
N LEU A 132 -16.80 -1.62 -13.65
CA LEU A 132 -15.45 -1.10 -13.42
C LEU A 132 -14.43 -1.80 -14.31
N LYS A 133 -13.66 -1.04 -15.07
CA LYS A 133 -12.50 -1.52 -15.81
C LYS A 133 -11.24 -1.19 -14.99
N ILE A 134 -10.85 -2.12 -14.11
CA ILE A 134 -9.69 -1.96 -13.24
C ILE A 134 -8.42 -2.29 -14.03
N VAL A 135 -7.57 -1.29 -14.24
CA VAL A 135 -6.39 -1.36 -15.12
C VAL A 135 -5.12 -0.85 -14.43
N SER A 136 -3.97 -1.33 -14.89
CA SER A 136 -2.66 -0.79 -14.53
C SER A 136 -2.08 -0.02 -15.71
N THR A 137 -2.66 1.14 -16.03
CA THR A 137 -2.19 2.01 -17.13
C THR A 137 -1.21 3.05 -16.61
N GLY A 138 0.09 2.80 -16.81
CA GLY A 138 1.16 3.77 -16.54
C GLY A 138 1.52 4.58 -17.78
N GLY A 139 0.57 5.32 -18.38
CA GLY A 139 0.88 6.09 -19.60
C GLY A 139 -0.11 7.17 -20.07
N THR A 140 -1.40 7.10 -19.71
CA THR A 140 -2.44 8.00 -20.25
C THR A 140 -3.13 8.90 -19.22
N VAL A 141 -2.97 8.62 -17.91
CA VAL A 141 -3.46 9.48 -16.82
C VAL A 141 -2.26 10.14 -16.14
N GLN A 142 -2.27 11.46 -16.02
CA GLN A 142 -1.22 12.24 -15.37
C GLN A 142 -1.73 12.69 -13.99
N CYS A 143 -1.44 11.91 -12.96
CA CYS A 143 -1.80 12.23 -11.58
C CYS A 143 -0.77 13.19 -10.99
N ALA A 144 -1.23 14.19 -10.25
CA ALA A 144 -0.38 15.25 -9.69
C ALA A 144 0.28 14.84 -8.35
N PHE A 145 0.53 13.55 -8.11
CA PHE A 145 1.08 13.07 -6.84
C PHE A 145 2.60 12.88 -6.90
N LEU A 146 3.30 13.67 -6.09
CA LEU A 146 4.76 13.72 -5.87
C LEU A 146 5.60 14.29 -7.03
N PHE A 147 6.28 15.41 -6.75
CA PHE A 147 7.03 16.25 -7.70
C PHE A 147 8.33 15.62 -8.27
N PHE A 148 8.57 14.31 -8.07
CA PHE A 148 9.87 13.69 -8.36
C PHE A 148 9.87 12.27 -8.94
N ILE A 149 8.73 11.69 -9.35
CA ILE A 149 8.72 10.34 -9.94
C ILE A 149 7.94 10.25 -11.25
N SER A 150 8.53 9.49 -12.19
CA SER A 150 8.02 9.07 -13.50
C SER A 150 6.49 8.92 -13.64
N THR A 151 5.99 9.28 -14.82
CA THR A 151 4.58 9.38 -15.29
C THR A 151 3.72 8.11 -15.21
N ASN A 152 4.19 7.06 -14.54
CA ASN A 152 3.66 5.71 -14.62
C ASN A 152 3.12 5.18 -13.27
N LYS A 153 3.12 6.00 -12.21
CA LYS A 153 2.80 5.61 -10.81
C LYS A 153 1.45 6.14 -10.31
N CYS A 154 0.39 5.90 -11.08
CA CYS A 154 -0.89 6.58 -10.95
C CYS A 154 -2.01 5.72 -10.34
N CYS A 155 -2.72 6.28 -9.36
CA CYS A 155 -4.00 5.78 -8.85
C CYS A 155 -5.06 6.84 -9.20
N SER A 156 -6.22 6.42 -9.75
CA SER A 156 -7.28 7.36 -10.11
C SER A 156 -8.63 6.67 -10.39
N SER A 157 -9.74 7.31 -9.99
CA SER A 157 -11.09 6.77 -10.14
C SER A 157 -12.11 7.87 -10.46
N PHE A 158 -13.24 7.47 -11.04
CA PHE A 158 -14.39 8.37 -11.23
C PHE A 158 -15.28 8.36 -9.98
N ILE A 159 -15.89 9.50 -9.63
CA ILE A 159 -16.88 9.55 -8.56
C ILE A 159 -18.20 8.90 -9.00
N GLY A 160 -18.63 7.87 -8.28
CA GLY A 160 -19.91 7.20 -8.51
C GLY A 160 -19.97 6.35 -9.79
N LYS A 161 -21.19 5.90 -10.11
CA LYS A 161 -21.53 5.24 -11.36
C LYS A 161 -21.69 6.26 -12.49
N VAL A 162 -20.69 6.33 -13.35
CA VAL A 162 -20.72 7.11 -14.61
C VAL A 162 -21.47 6.34 -15.70
N GLY A 163 -21.32 5.02 -15.73
CA GLY A 163 -21.92 4.10 -16.70
C GLY A 163 -20.93 3.59 -17.75
N GLY A 164 -21.29 2.52 -18.45
CA GLY A 164 -20.37 1.80 -19.32
C GLY A 164 -19.21 1.14 -18.55
N GLY A 165 -18.13 0.81 -19.24
CA GLY A 165 -16.90 0.28 -18.64
C GLY A 165 -15.99 1.39 -18.10
N GLN A 166 -16.40 2.03 -16.99
CA GLN A 166 -15.67 3.16 -16.43
C GLN A 166 -14.32 2.74 -15.83
N VAL A 167 -13.27 3.51 -16.09
CA VAL A 167 -11.89 3.16 -15.71
C VAL A 167 -11.66 3.41 -14.22
N VAL A 168 -10.96 2.47 -13.58
CA VAL A 168 -10.28 2.66 -12.29
C VAL A 168 -8.82 2.29 -12.53
N ASN A 169 -7.92 3.27 -12.41
CA ASN A 169 -6.48 3.05 -12.60
C ASN A 169 -5.85 2.72 -11.25
N LEU A 170 -5.25 1.53 -11.14
CA LEU A 170 -4.55 1.07 -9.95
C LEU A 170 -3.22 0.48 -10.42
N ALA A 171 -2.26 1.37 -10.69
CA ALA A 171 -0.94 1.01 -11.22
C ALA A 171 -0.23 -0.04 -10.34
N ALA A 172 0.14 -1.17 -10.96
CA ALA A 172 0.64 -2.36 -10.29
C ALA A 172 1.96 -2.15 -9.51
N GLY A 173 2.73 -1.12 -9.83
CA GLY A 173 3.99 -0.77 -9.15
C GLY A 173 3.86 0.27 -8.03
N SER A 174 2.66 0.76 -7.73
CA SER A 174 2.48 1.91 -6.81
C SER A 174 1.17 1.93 -6.03
N CYS A 175 0.08 1.38 -6.57
CA CYS A 175 -1.25 1.44 -5.94
C CYS A 175 -1.62 0.16 -5.18
N MET A 176 -0.67 -0.76 -5.03
CA MET A 176 -0.90 -2.09 -4.45
C MET A 176 -0.80 -2.07 -2.92
N SER A 177 -1.64 -1.24 -2.30
CA SER A 177 -1.94 -1.29 -0.86
C SER A 177 -3.44 -1.47 -0.65
N LYS A 178 -3.83 -2.06 0.48
CA LYS A 178 -5.25 -2.29 0.80
C LYS A 178 -6.03 -0.97 0.87
N GLY A 179 -5.53 0.02 1.60
CA GLY A 179 -6.18 1.33 1.67
C GLY A 179 -6.20 2.06 0.34
N THR A 180 -5.14 1.99 -0.48
CA THR A 180 -5.17 2.62 -1.81
C THR A 180 -6.22 1.98 -2.74
N ILE A 181 -6.34 0.65 -2.74
CA ILE A 181 -7.39 -0.02 -3.53
C ILE A 181 -8.78 0.36 -3.01
N GLN A 182 -8.97 0.38 -1.68
CA GLN A 182 -10.26 0.74 -1.08
C GLN A 182 -10.64 2.21 -1.36
N HIS A 183 -9.67 3.14 -1.35
CA HIS A 183 -9.84 4.55 -1.70
C HIS A 183 -10.41 4.76 -3.11
N GLU A 184 -9.79 4.15 -4.13
CA GLU A 184 -10.27 4.25 -5.52
C GLU A 184 -11.65 3.60 -5.73
N LEU A 185 -11.94 2.53 -4.97
CA LEU A 185 -13.26 1.90 -4.96
C LEU A 185 -14.31 2.77 -4.24
N GLU A 186 -13.93 3.52 -3.21
CA GLU A 186 -14.84 4.39 -2.46
C GLU A 186 -15.16 5.69 -3.22
N HIS A 187 -14.21 6.25 -3.98
CA HIS A 187 -14.53 7.22 -5.04
C HIS A 187 -15.62 6.68 -5.96
N ASN A 188 -15.46 5.45 -6.46
CA ASN A 188 -16.47 4.82 -7.33
C ASN A 188 -17.83 4.58 -6.65
N LEU A 189 -17.87 4.45 -5.33
CA LEU A 189 -19.13 4.39 -4.58
C LEU A 189 -19.80 5.75 -4.43
N GLY A 190 -19.07 6.86 -4.59
CA GLY A 190 -19.64 8.20 -4.67
C GLY A 190 -18.97 9.27 -3.81
N PHE A 191 -17.88 8.95 -3.12
CA PHE A 191 -17.30 9.82 -2.10
C PHE A 191 -16.20 10.73 -2.66
N PHE A 192 -16.14 11.96 -2.14
CA PHE A 192 -15.02 12.89 -2.29
C PHE A 192 -13.98 12.63 -1.20
N HIS A 193 -12.84 13.34 -1.24
CA HIS A 193 -11.91 13.34 -0.11
C HIS A 193 -12.50 14.00 1.14
N GLU A 194 -12.13 13.47 2.31
CA GLU A 194 -12.68 13.91 3.60
C GLU A 194 -12.27 15.35 3.95
N HIS A 195 -11.05 15.77 3.58
CA HIS A 195 -10.57 17.13 3.81
C HIS A 195 -11.31 18.19 2.98
N SER A 196 -12.11 17.77 1.99
CA SER A 196 -12.88 18.64 1.10
C SER A 196 -14.36 18.76 1.49
N ARG A 197 -14.74 18.28 2.68
CA ARG A 197 -16.08 18.52 3.25
C ARG A 197 -16.38 20.01 3.46
N SER A 198 -17.65 20.37 3.40
CA SER A 198 -18.17 21.72 3.66
C SER A 198 -17.81 22.27 5.06
N ASP A 199 -17.83 21.40 6.08
CA ASP A 199 -17.58 21.66 7.51
C ASP A 199 -16.11 21.43 7.95
N ARG A 200 -15.21 21.06 7.03
CA ARG A 200 -13.84 20.62 7.39
C ARG A 200 -13.02 21.63 8.22
N ASP A 201 -13.31 22.93 8.12
CA ASP A 201 -12.55 23.97 8.82
C ASP A 201 -12.76 23.97 10.35
N ASP A 202 -13.80 23.32 10.85
CA ASP A 202 -14.02 23.08 12.29
C ASP A 202 -13.04 22.01 12.83
N TYR A 203 -12.57 21.12 11.95
CA TYR A 203 -11.83 19.89 12.28
C TYR A 203 -10.35 19.91 11.87
N ILE A 204 -10.01 20.64 10.81
CA ILE A 204 -8.64 20.77 10.30
C ILE A 204 -8.32 22.24 9.94
N THR A 205 -7.04 22.53 9.73
CA THR A 205 -6.54 23.82 9.22
C THR A 205 -5.70 23.56 7.98
N ILE A 206 -5.96 24.31 6.90
CA ILE A 206 -5.19 24.22 5.66
C ILE A 206 -4.13 25.32 5.63
N MET A 207 -2.86 24.92 5.77
CA MET A 207 -1.71 25.83 5.79
C MET A 207 -1.33 26.20 4.34
N THR A 208 -2.05 27.19 3.79
CA THR A 208 -1.99 27.58 2.37
C THR A 208 -0.64 28.18 1.94
N GLU A 209 0.14 28.65 2.90
CA GLU A 209 1.54 29.07 2.75
C GLU A 209 2.48 27.92 2.39
N TYR A 210 2.23 26.71 2.90
CA TYR A 210 3.05 25.52 2.65
C TYR A 210 2.56 24.69 1.46
N ILE A 211 1.45 25.06 0.82
CA ILE A 211 0.95 24.39 -0.38
C ILE A 211 1.57 25.00 -1.65
N SER A 212 1.98 24.14 -2.59
CA SER A 212 2.44 24.52 -3.92
C SER A 212 1.42 25.41 -4.63
N PRO A 213 1.79 26.60 -5.18
CA PRO A 213 0.81 27.58 -5.67
C PRO A 213 -0.19 27.08 -6.71
N GLY A 214 0.20 26.14 -7.58
CA GLY A 214 -0.68 25.52 -8.58
C GLY A 214 -1.64 24.47 -8.02
N ASP A 215 -1.35 23.92 -6.85
CA ASP A 215 -2.05 22.77 -6.25
C ASP A 215 -3.07 23.17 -5.18
N ARG A 216 -3.16 24.47 -4.85
CA ARG A 216 -4.11 25.02 -3.85
C ARG A 216 -5.57 24.65 -4.14
N GLY A 217 -5.93 24.43 -5.41
CA GLY A 217 -7.26 23.99 -5.82
C GLY A 217 -7.65 22.59 -5.31
N ASN A 218 -6.68 21.75 -4.94
CA ASN A 218 -6.91 20.40 -4.39
C ASN A 218 -7.38 20.42 -2.92
N PHE A 219 -7.54 21.61 -2.34
CA PHE A 219 -8.02 21.83 -0.96
C PHE A 219 -9.33 22.64 -0.94
N ASN A 220 -9.98 22.80 -2.09
CA ASN A 220 -11.29 23.43 -2.19
C ASN A 220 -12.34 22.58 -1.46
N LYS A 221 -13.30 23.24 -0.81
CA LYS A 221 -14.44 22.55 -0.18
C LYS A 221 -15.56 22.31 -1.18
N PHE A 222 -16.17 21.15 -1.14
CA PHE A 222 -17.41 20.84 -1.86
C PHE A 222 -18.64 21.01 -0.97
N GLN A 223 -19.80 21.21 -1.60
CA GLN A 223 -21.08 21.18 -0.92
C GLN A 223 -21.46 19.73 -0.61
N THR A 224 -21.04 19.27 0.57
CA THR A 224 -21.34 17.95 1.12
C THR A 224 -22.40 18.07 2.23
N ASN A 225 -23.35 17.12 2.26
CA ASN A 225 -24.31 16.97 3.38
C ASN A 225 -23.76 16.07 4.51
N ASN A 226 -22.53 15.57 4.35
CA ASN A 226 -21.77 14.70 5.26
C ASN A 226 -22.50 13.43 5.72
N LEU A 227 -23.63 13.12 5.08
CA LEU A 227 -24.58 12.10 5.52
C LEU A 227 -24.88 12.18 7.03
N GLY A 228 -24.84 13.37 7.64
CA GLY A 228 -25.04 13.55 9.09
C GLY A 228 -24.14 12.66 9.96
N LEU A 229 -22.86 12.54 9.61
CA LEU A 229 -21.81 11.84 10.34
C LEU A 229 -20.65 12.80 10.69
N GLU A 230 -19.95 12.50 11.78
CA GLU A 230 -18.78 13.26 12.26
C GLU A 230 -17.62 13.27 11.24
N TYR A 231 -16.62 14.12 11.49
CA TYR A 231 -15.42 14.21 10.66
C TYR A 231 -14.46 13.06 10.94
N ASP A 232 -13.98 12.40 9.89
CA ASP A 232 -13.17 11.20 10.02
C ASP A 232 -11.69 11.41 9.67
N TYR A 233 -10.89 11.77 10.68
CA TYR A 233 -9.43 11.83 10.57
C TYR A 233 -8.79 10.52 10.09
N GLY A 234 -9.43 9.39 10.41
CA GLY A 234 -8.99 8.06 10.04
C GLY A 234 -9.46 7.61 8.66
N SER A 235 -10.23 8.43 7.93
CA SER A 235 -10.81 8.05 6.63
C SER A 235 -9.72 7.68 5.63
N VAL A 236 -9.95 6.60 4.88
CA VAL A 236 -9.10 6.27 3.74
C VAL A 236 -9.18 7.35 2.65
N MET A 237 -10.27 8.14 2.64
CA MET A 237 -10.50 9.30 1.77
C MET A 237 -9.85 10.59 2.29
N HIS A 238 -9.18 10.58 3.46
CA HIS A 238 -8.45 11.75 3.94
C HIS A 238 -7.08 11.86 3.25
N TYR A 239 -6.66 13.09 2.94
CA TYR A 239 -5.30 13.40 2.50
C TYR A 239 -4.24 13.23 3.61
N PRO A 240 -2.99 12.90 3.26
CA PRO A 240 -1.89 12.92 4.20
C PRO A 240 -1.53 14.35 4.63
N ARG A 241 -0.98 14.47 5.84
CA ARG A 241 -0.52 15.71 6.51
C ARG A 241 0.34 16.64 5.64
N TYR A 242 1.12 16.08 4.71
CA TYR A 242 2.07 16.79 3.85
C TYR A 242 1.63 16.87 2.37
N ALA A 243 0.34 16.66 2.07
CA ALA A 243 -0.18 16.69 0.70
C ALA A 243 0.18 18.00 -0.01
N PHE A 244 0.71 17.90 -1.24
CA PHE A 244 1.11 19.04 -2.08
C PHE A 244 2.03 20.08 -1.43
N CYS A 245 2.82 19.67 -0.44
CA CYS A 245 3.70 20.59 0.28
C CYS A 245 4.85 21.12 -0.60
N ASN A 246 5.09 22.42 -0.53
CA ASN A 246 6.15 23.14 -1.25
C ASN A 246 7.49 23.14 -0.49
N THR A 247 7.48 22.77 0.79
CA THR A 247 8.63 22.81 1.72
C THR A 247 8.72 21.49 2.47
N SER A 248 9.88 20.83 2.45
CA SER A 248 10.02 19.51 3.08
C SER A 248 9.67 19.54 4.58
N GLY A 249 8.78 18.65 5.00
CA GLY A 249 8.43 18.44 6.42
C GLY A 249 7.46 19.43 7.05
N GLN A 250 6.84 20.35 6.29
CA GLN A 250 5.81 21.26 6.82
C GLN A 250 4.40 20.71 6.60
N ASP A 251 3.56 20.74 7.64
CA ASP A 251 2.17 20.28 7.58
C ASP A 251 1.33 21.21 6.69
N THR A 252 0.70 20.66 5.64
CA THR A 252 -0.31 21.37 4.84
C THR A 252 -1.71 21.20 5.41
N ILE A 253 -1.94 20.12 6.18
CA ILE A 253 -3.18 19.87 6.91
C ILE A 253 -2.87 19.62 8.40
N VAL A 254 -3.38 20.49 9.28
CA VAL A 254 -3.20 20.40 10.74
C VAL A 254 -4.53 20.07 11.43
N PRO A 255 -4.67 18.92 12.12
CA PRO A 255 -5.87 18.58 12.87
C PRO A 255 -6.16 19.48 14.09
N LYS A 256 -7.45 19.66 14.39
CA LYS A 256 -7.99 20.39 15.55
C LYS A 256 -8.78 19.45 16.47
N PRO A 257 -8.94 19.77 17.76
CA PRO A 257 -8.11 20.70 18.52
C PRO A 257 -6.70 20.13 18.81
N ASN A 258 -6.44 18.87 18.44
CA ASN A 258 -5.18 18.17 18.72
C ASN A 258 -4.36 17.94 17.42
N PRO A 259 -3.28 18.70 17.18
CA PRO A 259 -2.41 18.53 16.01
C PRO A 259 -1.70 17.18 15.89
N SER A 260 -1.64 16.38 16.96
CA SER A 260 -0.99 15.05 16.97
C SER A 260 -1.88 13.93 16.44
N VAL A 261 -3.14 14.19 16.10
CA VAL A 261 -4.03 13.18 15.49
C VAL A 261 -3.45 12.70 14.15
N PRO A 262 -3.33 11.38 13.92
CA PRO A 262 -2.86 10.85 12.65
C PRO A 262 -3.94 11.00 11.56
N ILE A 263 -3.52 11.38 10.35
CA ILE A 263 -4.40 11.60 9.18
C ILE A 263 -3.77 11.02 7.91
N GLY A 264 -4.62 10.62 6.95
CA GLY A 264 -4.21 10.13 5.63
C GLY A 264 -3.59 8.73 5.63
N GLN A 265 -4.06 7.87 6.53
CA GLN A 265 -3.68 6.45 6.58
C GLN A 265 -4.06 5.70 5.30
N ARG A 266 -3.39 4.56 5.03
CA ARG A 266 -3.70 3.63 3.92
C ARG A 266 -3.70 2.16 4.38
N ASP A 267 -3.96 1.93 5.67
CA ASP A 267 -4.15 0.60 6.28
C ASP A 267 -5.45 -0.05 5.77
N GLY A 268 -6.50 0.75 5.57
CA GLY A 268 -7.79 0.34 5.00
C GLY A 268 -8.96 1.25 5.42
N VAL A 269 -10.18 1.00 4.93
CA VAL A 269 -11.40 1.77 5.30
C VAL A 269 -11.54 1.93 6.82
N SER A 270 -12.05 3.08 7.26
CA SER A 270 -12.36 3.35 8.66
C SER A 270 -13.77 2.84 9.05
N PRO A 271 -14.14 2.85 10.35
CA PRO A 271 -15.51 2.61 10.78
C PRO A 271 -16.52 3.65 10.25
N LEU A 272 -16.07 4.90 10.02
CA LEU A 272 -16.91 5.98 9.49
C LEU A 272 -17.02 5.93 7.96
N ASP A 273 -16.01 5.50 7.22
CA ASP A 273 -16.09 5.19 5.78
C ASP A 273 -17.18 4.13 5.53
N VAL A 274 -17.12 3.02 6.29
CA VAL A 274 -18.15 1.96 6.28
C VAL A 274 -19.54 2.52 6.63
N SER A 275 -19.63 3.41 7.62
CA SER A 275 -20.89 4.03 8.03
C SER A 275 -21.47 4.97 6.96
N LYS A 276 -20.61 5.75 6.27
CA LYS A 276 -20.98 6.60 5.14
C LYS A 276 -21.53 5.78 3.99
N ILE A 277 -20.85 4.69 3.60
CA ILE A 277 -21.32 3.75 2.56
C ILE A 277 -22.68 3.16 2.94
N ASN A 278 -22.81 2.67 4.18
CA ASN A 278 -24.05 2.07 4.67
C ASN A 278 -25.21 3.06 4.67
N ARG A 279 -24.98 4.34 5.01
CA ARG A 279 -26.02 5.38 5.01
C ARG A 279 -26.36 5.86 3.59
N LEU A 280 -25.39 5.99 2.69
CA LEU A 280 -25.61 6.38 1.29
C LEU A 280 -26.42 5.31 0.53
N TYR A 281 -26.04 4.04 0.67
CA TYR A 281 -26.70 2.90 0.02
C TYR A 281 -27.81 2.25 0.85
N LYS A 282 -28.12 2.81 2.04
CA LYS A 282 -29.20 2.38 2.96
C LYS A 282 -29.13 0.89 3.35
N CYS A 283 -27.93 0.40 3.62
CA CYS A 283 -27.64 -1.04 3.62
C CYS A 283 -28.39 -1.88 4.68
N GLY A 284 -28.91 -1.30 5.77
CA GLY A 284 -29.64 -2.03 6.81
C GLY A 284 -31.13 -2.31 6.54
N GLY A 285 -31.75 -1.68 5.54
CA GLY A 285 -33.18 -1.89 5.27
C GLY A 285 -34.07 -1.37 6.40
N LYS A 286 -34.93 -2.22 6.98
CA LYS A 286 -35.68 -1.89 8.23
C LYS A 286 -34.91 -2.23 9.52
N SER A 287 -33.80 -2.95 9.41
CA SER A 287 -32.93 -3.35 10.53
C SER A 287 -31.60 -2.61 10.39
N ASP A 288 -31.65 -1.29 10.53
CA ASP A 288 -30.46 -0.45 10.52
C ASP A 288 -29.59 -0.74 11.76
N VAL A 289 -28.27 -0.63 11.56
CA VAL A 289 -27.23 -0.68 12.60
C VAL A 289 -27.02 -2.01 13.33
N CYS A 290 -26.19 -2.89 12.77
CA CYS A 290 -25.19 -3.61 13.57
C CYS A 290 -24.03 -4.25 12.77
N ALA A 291 -23.56 -3.62 11.70
CA ALA A 291 -22.28 -3.94 11.05
C ALA A 291 -21.20 -2.95 11.51
N THR A 292 -20.19 -3.39 12.23
CA THR A 292 -19.18 -2.53 12.88
C THR A 292 -17.75 -2.97 12.52
N LEU A 293 -16.89 -2.02 12.15
CA LEU A 293 -15.44 -2.23 12.06
C LEU A 293 -14.78 -1.79 13.38
N LEU A 294 -13.91 -2.64 13.90
CA LEU A 294 -13.16 -2.43 15.14
C LEU A 294 -11.65 -2.48 14.81
N ASN A 295 -11.04 -1.32 14.58
CA ASN A 295 -9.69 -1.19 13.99
C ASN A 295 -8.59 -0.73 14.96
N THR A 296 -8.89 -0.63 16.26
CA THR A 296 -7.92 -0.31 17.32
C THR A 296 -7.17 -1.55 17.82
N ILE A 297 -6.08 -1.36 18.56
CA ILE A 297 -5.31 -2.48 19.15
C ILE A 297 -6.07 -3.23 20.25
N ASN A 298 -7.05 -2.60 20.89
CA ASN A 298 -7.95 -3.21 21.86
C ASN A 298 -9.29 -2.47 21.86
N GLY A 299 -10.32 -3.09 22.42
CA GLY A 299 -11.63 -2.46 22.51
C GLY A 299 -12.68 -3.36 23.14
N THR A 300 -13.92 -2.86 23.16
CA THR A 300 -15.10 -3.53 23.68
C THR A 300 -16.19 -3.53 22.63
N LEU A 301 -16.97 -4.61 22.57
CA LEU A 301 -18.18 -4.72 21.76
C LEU A 301 -19.30 -5.34 22.61
N THR A 302 -20.53 -4.95 22.32
CA THR A 302 -21.73 -5.43 23.02
C THR A 302 -22.83 -5.76 22.02
N SER A 303 -23.75 -6.64 22.40
CA SER A 303 -25.06 -6.68 21.75
C SER A 303 -25.77 -5.34 21.88
N ALA A 304 -26.70 -5.03 20.96
CA ALA A 304 -27.57 -3.88 21.11
C ALA A 304 -28.34 -3.95 22.44
N ASN A 305 -28.59 -2.78 23.06
CA ASN A 305 -29.25 -2.58 24.35
C ASN A 305 -28.56 -3.15 25.60
N TYR A 306 -27.46 -3.92 25.50
CA TYR A 306 -26.78 -4.52 26.66
C TYR A 306 -26.54 -3.51 27.80
N PRO A 307 -26.87 -3.82 29.07
CA PRO A 307 -27.29 -5.12 29.62
C PRO A 307 -28.81 -5.39 29.56
N SER A 308 -29.57 -4.59 28.82
CA SER A 308 -31.00 -4.85 28.55
C SER A 308 -31.17 -5.79 27.35
N ALA A 309 -32.38 -6.33 27.18
CA ALA A 309 -32.70 -7.30 26.15
C ALA A 309 -32.34 -6.81 24.72
N TYR A 310 -31.64 -7.65 23.98
CA TYR A 310 -31.30 -7.37 22.58
C TYR A 310 -32.53 -7.44 21.65
N PRO A 311 -32.54 -6.75 20.50
CA PRO A 311 -33.66 -6.79 19.57
C PRO A 311 -33.82 -8.16 18.89
N GLN A 312 -35.07 -8.54 18.63
CA GLN A 312 -35.45 -9.69 17.81
C GLN A 312 -35.16 -9.45 16.31
N ASN A 313 -34.96 -10.52 15.55
CA ASN A 313 -34.61 -10.51 14.12
C ASN A 313 -33.33 -9.72 13.80
N SER A 314 -32.37 -9.69 14.74
CA SER A 314 -31.08 -9.02 14.55
C SER A 314 -30.13 -9.91 13.73
N SER A 315 -29.33 -9.31 12.85
CA SER A 315 -28.20 -9.98 12.20
C SER A 315 -27.00 -9.03 12.18
N CYS A 316 -26.11 -9.24 13.14
CA CYS A 316 -25.07 -8.31 13.52
C CYS A 316 -23.67 -8.88 13.29
N VAL A 317 -22.74 -8.03 12.88
CA VAL A 317 -21.35 -8.40 12.62
C VAL A 317 -20.36 -7.36 13.15
N TRP A 318 -19.34 -7.83 13.86
CA TRP A 318 -18.19 -7.02 14.26
C TRP A 318 -16.94 -7.60 13.62
N LEU A 319 -16.38 -6.87 12.66
CA LEU A 319 -15.08 -7.19 12.09
C LEU A 319 -14.00 -6.50 12.93
N ILE A 320 -13.22 -7.28 13.68
CA ILE A 320 -12.00 -6.80 14.31
C ILE A 320 -10.87 -6.88 13.29
N ARG A 321 -10.11 -5.78 13.13
CA ARG A 321 -8.99 -5.65 12.18
C ARG A 321 -7.85 -4.86 12.82
N THR A 322 -6.89 -5.56 13.42
CA THR A 322 -5.68 -4.92 13.94
C THR A 322 -4.63 -4.77 12.84
N ARG A 323 -3.61 -3.93 13.07
CA ARG A 323 -2.52 -3.71 12.09
C ARG A 323 -1.64 -4.94 11.87
N SER A 324 -1.40 -5.72 12.92
CA SER A 324 -0.52 -6.88 12.90
C SER A 324 -0.82 -7.82 14.09
N GLY A 325 -0.16 -8.97 14.12
CA GLY A 325 -0.37 -10.00 15.13
C GLY A 325 -1.67 -10.79 14.94
N LYS A 326 -2.13 -11.40 16.04
CA LYS A 326 -3.40 -12.12 16.20
C LYS A 326 -4.39 -11.26 16.97
N THR A 327 -5.68 -11.57 16.88
CA THR A 327 -6.74 -10.99 17.73
C THR A 327 -7.16 -12.01 18.78
N ALA A 328 -7.12 -11.65 20.05
CA ALA A 328 -7.74 -12.41 21.13
C ALA A 328 -9.06 -11.76 21.55
N SER A 329 -10.11 -12.55 21.78
CA SER A 329 -11.43 -12.07 22.23
C SER A 329 -11.92 -12.85 23.46
N HIS A 330 -12.54 -12.12 24.39
CA HIS A 330 -13.04 -12.61 25.67
C HIS A 330 -14.44 -12.05 25.95
N PHE A 331 -15.40 -12.92 26.24
CA PHE A 331 -16.73 -12.53 26.71
C PHE A 331 -16.72 -12.31 28.21
N ASN A 332 -16.89 -11.06 28.63
CA ASN A 332 -16.98 -10.67 30.03
C ASN A 332 -18.38 -10.97 30.61
N ALA A 333 -19.39 -10.99 29.74
CA ALA A 333 -20.75 -11.41 30.05
C ALA A 333 -21.38 -12.02 28.78
N PHE A 334 -22.14 -13.10 28.96
CA PHE A 334 -22.82 -13.80 27.87
C PHE A 334 -24.11 -14.47 28.36
N ASP A 335 -25.22 -14.00 27.83
CA ASP A 335 -26.58 -14.45 28.09
C ASP A 335 -27.42 -14.27 26.81
N VAL A 336 -27.48 -15.34 26.01
CA VAL A 336 -28.23 -15.41 24.75
C VAL A 336 -29.31 -16.48 24.90
N GLN A 337 -30.49 -16.33 24.29
CA GLN A 337 -31.58 -17.31 24.39
C GLN A 337 -31.10 -18.74 24.12
N SER A 338 -31.25 -19.61 25.12
CA SER A 338 -30.89 -21.02 24.99
C SER A 338 -31.90 -21.75 24.10
N SER A 339 -31.38 -22.58 23.20
CA SER A 339 -32.18 -23.52 22.39
C SER A 339 -31.33 -24.76 22.06
N PRO A 340 -31.95 -25.93 21.80
CA PRO A 340 -31.19 -27.13 21.41
C PRO A 340 -30.35 -26.88 20.16
N GLY A 341 -29.02 -27.07 20.25
CA GLY A 341 -28.10 -26.75 19.15
C GLY A 341 -28.01 -25.26 18.80
N CYS A 342 -28.47 -24.36 19.69
CA CYS A 342 -28.51 -22.91 19.51
C CYS A 342 -29.19 -22.49 18.19
N VAL A 343 -30.30 -23.16 17.86
CA VAL A 343 -31.01 -22.99 16.57
C VAL A 343 -31.75 -21.66 16.43
N SER A 344 -32.23 -21.10 17.54
CA SER A 344 -32.82 -19.75 17.63
C SER A 344 -31.70 -18.70 17.56
N ASP A 345 -31.27 -18.22 18.73
CA ASP A 345 -30.28 -17.16 18.85
C ASP A 345 -28.90 -17.75 19.07
N TYR A 346 -27.88 -17.13 18.49
CA TYR A 346 -26.52 -17.60 18.60
C TYR A 346 -25.49 -16.51 18.30
N ILE A 347 -24.29 -16.73 18.84
CA ILE A 347 -23.07 -16.10 18.36
C ILE A 347 -22.25 -17.12 17.55
N LYS A 348 -21.55 -16.66 16.50
CA LYS A 348 -20.55 -17.38 15.69
C LYS A 348 -19.29 -16.54 15.58
N ILE A 349 -18.12 -17.16 15.55
CA ILE A 349 -16.84 -16.45 15.48
C ILE A 349 -15.92 -17.13 14.46
N TYR A 350 -15.41 -16.32 13.53
CA TYR A 350 -14.64 -16.76 12.38
C TYR A 350 -13.18 -16.28 12.45
N ASP A 351 -12.26 -17.15 12.01
CA ASP A 351 -10.84 -16.91 11.90
C ASP A 351 -10.51 -16.12 10.63
N GLY A 352 -10.80 -14.83 10.65
CA GLY A 352 -10.55 -13.91 9.54
C GLY A 352 -11.73 -12.99 9.21
N PRO A 353 -11.73 -12.37 8.03
CA PRO A 353 -12.60 -11.22 7.75
C PRO A 353 -14.01 -11.55 7.23
N SER A 354 -14.40 -12.82 7.06
CA SER A 354 -15.66 -13.18 6.40
C SER A 354 -16.37 -14.37 7.04
N LYS A 355 -17.66 -14.54 6.73
CA LYS A 355 -18.45 -15.73 7.11
C LYS A 355 -18.02 -17.02 6.36
N THR A 356 -17.00 -16.95 5.51
CA THR A 356 -16.39 -18.10 4.80
C THR A 356 -14.98 -18.42 5.32
N SER A 357 -14.47 -17.67 6.30
CA SER A 357 -13.27 -18.04 7.06
C SER A 357 -13.54 -19.31 7.89
N PRO A 358 -12.48 -20.02 8.34
CA PRO A 358 -12.61 -21.11 9.31
C PRO A 358 -13.35 -20.64 10.58
N LEU A 359 -14.05 -21.54 11.28
CA LEU A 359 -14.73 -21.20 12.53
C LEU A 359 -13.77 -21.34 13.72
N LEU A 360 -13.68 -20.30 14.56
CA LEU A 360 -13.12 -20.37 15.91
C LEU A 360 -14.18 -20.84 16.91
N LEU A 361 -15.43 -20.49 16.66
CA LEU A 361 -16.61 -20.92 17.40
C LEU A 361 -17.76 -21.03 16.40
N ASP A 362 -18.43 -22.18 16.36
CA ASP A 362 -19.71 -22.31 15.65
C ASP A 362 -20.83 -21.67 16.49
N ARG A 363 -21.94 -22.35 16.80
CA ARG A 363 -23.05 -21.73 17.54
C ARG A 363 -22.85 -21.83 19.05
N SER A 364 -22.88 -20.70 19.74
CA SER A 364 -22.99 -20.65 21.21
C SER A 364 -24.17 -19.77 21.63
N CYS A 365 -24.85 -20.19 22.70
CA CYS A 365 -26.05 -19.58 23.28
C CYS A 365 -26.23 -20.06 24.74
N GLY A 366 -27.26 -19.56 25.42
CA GLY A 366 -27.48 -19.73 26.85
C GLY A 366 -26.72 -18.70 27.69
N SER A 367 -26.87 -18.81 29.01
CA SER A 367 -26.11 -18.05 30.01
C SER A 367 -24.86 -18.82 30.42
N GLY A 368 -23.68 -18.22 30.36
CA GLY A 368 -22.46 -18.89 30.85
C GLY A 368 -21.15 -18.30 30.38
N VAL A 369 -20.08 -19.11 30.46
CA VAL A 369 -18.72 -18.72 30.05
C VAL A 369 -18.49 -19.18 28.62
N VAL A 370 -18.31 -18.23 27.69
CA VAL A 370 -17.74 -18.51 26.37
C VAL A 370 -16.21 -18.66 26.53
N PRO A 371 -15.58 -19.71 25.95
CA PRO A 371 -14.13 -19.86 25.99
C PRO A 371 -13.40 -18.64 25.43
N LEU A 372 -12.16 -18.42 25.88
CA LEU A 372 -11.29 -17.42 25.28
C LEU A 372 -10.89 -17.87 23.87
N LEU A 373 -10.99 -16.98 22.88
CA LEU A 373 -10.67 -17.29 21.49
C LEU A 373 -9.53 -16.42 20.98
N MET A 374 -8.75 -16.96 20.04
CA MET A 374 -7.65 -16.25 19.40
C MET A 374 -7.60 -16.65 17.93
N SER A 375 -7.57 -15.66 17.04
CA SER A 375 -7.42 -15.86 15.60
C SER A 375 -5.99 -16.24 15.21
N SER A 376 -5.81 -16.80 14.03
CA SER A 376 -4.49 -17.08 13.43
C SER A 376 -3.78 -15.81 12.95
N ALA A 377 -4.53 -14.76 12.61
CA ALA A 377 -4.03 -13.50 12.04
C ALA A 377 -4.77 -12.26 12.61
N SER A 378 -4.49 -11.07 12.07
CA SER A 378 -4.95 -9.78 12.60
C SER A 378 -6.44 -9.46 12.39
N GLN A 379 -7.23 -10.44 11.92
CA GLN A 379 -8.64 -10.28 11.63
C GLN A 379 -9.48 -11.37 12.31
N MET A 380 -10.61 -10.97 12.88
CA MET A 380 -11.61 -11.86 13.48
C MET A 380 -12.99 -11.28 13.20
N LEU A 381 -13.92 -12.12 12.74
CA LEU A 381 -15.32 -11.71 12.53
C LEU A 381 -16.20 -12.38 13.59
N ILE A 382 -16.95 -11.58 14.33
CA ILE A 382 -17.98 -12.05 15.27
C ILE A 382 -19.34 -11.78 14.64
N GLU A 383 -20.18 -12.79 14.53
CA GLU A 383 -21.58 -12.70 14.09
C GLU A 383 -22.52 -12.99 15.26
N PHE A 384 -23.56 -12.19 15.42
CA PHE A 384 -24.70 -12.49 16.30
C PHE A 384 -25.99 -12.49 15.49
N VAL A 385 -26.85 -13.48 15.73
CA VAL A 385 -28.18 -13.58 15.11
C VAL A 385 -29.22 -13.88 16.18
N SER A 386 -30.37 -13.21 16.10
CA SER A 386 -31.56 -13.51 16.90
C SER A 386 -32.79 -13.79 16.04
N ASP A 387 -33.69 -14.65 16.52
CA ASP A 387 -34.95 -14.97 15.86
C ASP A 387 -36.08 -13.97 16.22
N GLY A 388 -37.31 -14.26 15.79
CA GLY A 388 -38.47 -13.40 15.97
C GLY A 388 -39.18 -13.53 17.33
N SER A 389 -38.60 -14.22 18.30
CA SER A 389 -39.23 -14.59 19.57
C SER A 389 -38.24 -14.58 20.73
N LEU A 390 -38.73 -14.29 21.95
CA LEU A 390 -37.92 -14.19 23.17
C LEU A 390 -36.72 -13.22 23.02
N SER A 391 -35.87 -13.14 24.04
CA SER A 391 -34.58 -12.42 24.08
C SER A 391 -33.97 -12.58 25.49
N ALA A 392 -32.67 -12.31 25.62
CA ALA A 392 -31.92 -12.38 26.86
C ALA A 392 -31.06 -11.11 27.04
N THR A 393 -30.31 -10.95 28.14
CA THR A 393 -29.58 -9.70 28.44
C THR A 393 -28.42 -9.41 27.49
N GLY A 394 -28.01 -10.40 26.69
CA GLY A 394 -27.07 -10.26 25.61
C GLY A 394 -25.62 -10.50 26.04
N PHE A 395 -24.69 -9.77 25.44
CA PHE A 395 -23.27 -9.98 25.72
C PHE A 395 -22.44 -8.70 25.72
N LYS A 396 -21.33 -8.78 26.46
CA LYS A 396 -20.21 -7.84 26.43
C LYS A 396 -18.93 -8.62 26.24
N ALA A 397 -18.14 -8.24 25.24
CA ALA A 397 -16.84 -8.82 24.96
C ALA A 397 -15.77 -7.75 24.80
N THR A 398 -14.56 -8.07 25.26
CA THR A 398 -13.33 -7.31 25.02
C THR A 398 -12.44 -8.04 24.02
N TYR A 399 -11.73 -7.29 23.18
CA TYR A 399 -10.69 -7.84 22.30
C TYR A 399 -9.36 -7.10 22.48
N THR A 400 -8.27 -7.78 22.14
CA THR A 400 -6.93 -7.20 22.06
C THR A 400 -6.10 -7.85 20.97
N SER A 401 -5.25 -7.06 20.32
CA SER A 401 -4.15 -7.55 19.50
C SER A 401 -3.12 -8.22 20.41
N VAL A 402 -2.58 -9.36 19.99
CA VAL A 402 -1.40 -10.01 20.58
C VAL A 402 -0.46 -10.36 19.45
N GLN A 403 0.85 -10.12 19.57
CA GLN A 403 1.74 -10.36 18.43
C GLN A 403 1.91 -11.86 18.13
N CYS A 404 1.82 -12.68 19.16
CA CYS A 404 2.14 -14.11 19.13
C CYS A 404 1.51 -14.82 20.34
N GLY A 405 1.60 -16.15 20.34
CA GLY A 405 0.99 -17.01 21.36
C GLY A 405 -0.17 -17.85 20.84
N ALA A 406 -0.85 -18.54 21.76
CA ALA A 406 -1.96 -19.46 21.48
C ALA A 406 -2.82 -19.69 22.73
N ILE A 407 -3.99 -20.31 22.56
CA ILE A 407 -4.84 -20.76 23.66
C ILE A 407 -4.96 -22.28 23.56
N TYR A 408 -4.74 -22.95 24.68
CA TYR A 408 -4.60 -24.41 24.77
C TYR A 408 -5.69 -25.02 25.65
N TYR A 409 -6.44 -25.95 25.04
CA TYR A 409 -7.50 -26.74 25.69
C TYR A 409 -7.23 -28.26 25.62
N ALA A 410 -6.24 -28.70 24.83
CA ALA A 410 -5.84 -30.10 24.73
C ALA A 410 -5.20 -30.58 26.04
N SER A 411 -5.26 -31.89 26.32
CA SER A 411 -4.72 -32.44 27.58
C SER A 411 -3.20 -32.40 27.69
N ALA A 412 -2.50 -32.24 26.57
CA ALA A 412 -1.07 -31.99 26.48
C ALA A 412 -0.76 -31.30 25.15
N ASP A 413 0.27 -30.45 25.13
CA ASP A 413 0.84 -29.91 23.89
C ASP A 413 2.27 -29.41 24.13
N ASN A 414 2.97 -29.02 23.06
CA ASN A 414 4.23 -28.30 23.10
C ASN A 414 4.13 -26.97 22.34
N PHE A 415 4.96 -26.01 22.75
CA PHE A 415 5.04 -24.69 22.13
C PHE A 415 6.43 -24.09 22.31
N THR A 416 6.76 -23.12 21.46
CA THR A 416 8.06 -22.44 21.48
C THR A 416 7.88 -20.94 21.37
N THR A 417 8.94 -20.20 21.69
CA THR A 417 9.10 -18.83 21.17
C THR A 417 9.07 -18.83 19.64
N PRO A 418 8.66 -17.71 19.01
CA PRO A 418 8.81 -17.53 17.57
C PRO A 418 10.26 -17.73 17.12
N ASN A 419 10.43 -18.25 15.90
CA ASN A 419 11.70 -18.62 15.25
C ASN A 419 12.53 -19.75 15.89
N PHE A 420 12.18 -20.27 17.08
CA PHE A 420 12.93 -21.36 17.72
C PHE A 420 13.19 -22.53 16.75
N PRO A 421 14.42 -23.09 16.65
CA PRO A 421 15.58 -22.87 17.52
C PRO A 421 16.52 -21.72 17.11
N TYR A 422 16.10 -20.84 16.20
CA TYR A 422 16.79 -19.58 15.89
C TYR A 422 16.33 -18.45 16.81
N ASN A 423 17.00 -17.29 16.72
CA ASN A 423 16.72 -16.19 17.62
C ASN A 423 15.31 -15.61 17.41
N TYR A 424 14.62 -15.32 18.52
CA TYR A 424 13.31 -14.67 18.48
C TYR A 424 13.41 -13.23 17.96
N PRO A 425 12.32 -12.63 17.44
CA PRO A 425 12.33 -11.23 17.02
C PRO A 425 12.43 -10.22 18.19
N PRO A 426 12.85 -8.98 17.94
CA PRO A 426 12.77 -7.88 18.91
C PRO A 426 11.32 -7.37 19.10
N ASN A 427 11.07 -6.67 20.20
CA ASN A 427 9.80 -6.01 20.57
C ASN A 427 8.60 -6.97 20.62
N MET A 428 8.80 -8.19 21.12
CA MET A 428 7.76 -9.22 21.18
C MET A 428 6.94 -9.14 22.47
N ASN A 429 5.69 -9.55 22.38
CA ASN A 429 4.73 -9.70 23.48
C ASN A 429 3.82 -10.89 23.12
N CYS A 430 4.31 -12.09 23.43
CA CYS A 430 3.60 -13.35 23.18
C CYS A 430 2.83 -13.77 24.43
N ILE A 431 1.56 -14.16 24.28
CA ILE A 431 0.74 -14.63 25.40
C ILE A 431 0.20 -16.04 25.09
N TRP A 432 0.62 -17.02 25.88
CA TRP A 432 0.03 -18.37 25.87
C TRP A 432 -0.88 -18.56 27.07
N LYS A 433 -2.07 -19.12 26.84
CA LYS A 433 -3.06 -19.38 27.90
C LYS A 433 -3.48 -20.84 27.86
N ILE A 434 -3.30 -21.53 28.96
CA ILE A 434 -3.56 -22.97 29.10
C ILE A 434 -4.75 -23.13 30.04
N ILE A 435 -5.79 -23.82 29.57
CA ILE A 435 -7.09 -23.97 30.24
C ILE A 435 -7.44 -25.46 30.32
N ALA A 436 -7.29 -26.04 31.51
CA ALA A 436 -7.68 -27.40 31.81
C ALA A 436 -9.14 -27.49 32.27
N PRO A 437 -9.80 -28.66 32.13
CA PRO A 437 -11.10 -28.91 32.73
C PRO A 437 -11.09 -28.72 34.26
N ALA A 438 -12.26 -28.45 34.85
CA ALA A 438 -12.41 -28.38 36.29
C ALA A 438 -11.96 -29.71 36.95
N GLY A 439 -11.23 -29.62 38.07
CA GLY A 439 -10.64 -30.78 38.76
C GLY A 439 -9.24 -31.19 38.30
N TYR A 440 -8.71 -30.59 37.23
CA TYR A 440 -7.34 -30.79 36.77
C TYR A 440 -6.41 -29.65 37.21
N LYS A 441 -5.11 -29.95 37.22
CA LYS A 441 -4.00 -28.99 37.28
C LYS A 441 -3.14 -29.13 36.02
N ILE A 442 -2.37 -28.10 35.73
CA ILE A 442 -1.44 -28.02 34.60
C ILE A 442 -0.04 -28.19 35.18
N ILE A 443 0.70 -29.19 34.69
CA ILE A 443 2.15 -29.24 34.85
C ILE A 443 2.75 -28.63 33.58
N LEU A 444 3.47 -27.52 33.72
CA LEU A 444 4.25 -26.87 32.68
C LEU A 444 5.72 -27.26 32.85
N THR A 445 6.36 -27.73 31.79
CA THR A 445 7.79 -28.01 31.74
C THR A 445 8.44 -27.15 30.67
N ILE A 446 9.36 -26.27 31.08
CA ILE A 446 10.18 -25.45 30.20
C ILE A 446 11.51 -26.18 29.99
N ASN A 447 11.90 -26.37 28.73
CA ASN A 447 13.14 -27.04 28.33
C ASN A 447 13.90 -26.13 27.36
N ASP A 448 15.24 -26.16 27.41
CA ASP A 448 16.08 -25.45 26.42
C ASP A 448 15.74 -23.94 26.33
N PHE A 449 15.91 -23.25 27.47
CA PHE A 449 15.56 -21.84 27.66
C PHE A 449 16.81 -20.95 27.70
N VAL A 450 16.86 -19.98 26.78
CA VAL A 450 17.91 -18.97 26.64
C VAL A 450 17.25 -17.64 26.24
N LEU A 451 17.05 -16.76 27.22
CA LEU A 451 16.71 -15.34 27.04
C LEU A 451 17.92 -14.47 27.43
N GLU A 452 17.78 -13.16 27.26
CA GLU A 452 18.80 -12.20 27.73
C GLU A 452 19.06 -12.35 29.25
N PRO A 453 20.32 -12.31 29.70
CA PRO A 453 20.66 -12.46 31.11
C PRO A 453 20.20 -11.27 31.96
N ALA A 454 19.94 -11.54 33.24
CA ALA A 454 19.62 -10.53 34.24
C ALA A 454 20.76 -9.51 34.43
N LEU A 455 20.41 -8.24 34.62
CA LEU A 455 21.32 -7.22 35.16
C LEU A 455 21.13 -7.15 36.68
N GLU A 456 22.21 -7.21 37.45
CA GLU A 456 22.18 -7.11 38.93
C GLU A 456 21.16 -8.06 39.61
N ASN A 457 21.03 -9.28 39.07
CA ASN A 457 20.04 -10.31 39.46
C ASN A 457 18.56 -9.95 39.20
N SER A 458 18.28 -8.90 38.44
CA SER A 458 16.94 -8.51 38.01
C SER A 458 16.73 -8.76 36.51
N CYS A 459 15.61 -9.40 36.18
CA CYS A 459 15.17 -9.61 34.80
C CYS A 459 14.50 -8.33 34.28
N ILE A 460 15.29 -7.39 33.75
CA ILE A 460 14.81 -6.07 33.28
C ILE A 460 14.68 -5.94 31.75
N TYR A 461 15.26 -6.86 31.00
CA TYR A 461 15.21 -6.91 29.53
C TYR A 461 14.17 -7.95 29.09
N ASP A 462 14.61 -9.01 28.39
CA ASP A 462 13.75 -10.09 27.91
C ASP A 462 13.30 -11.03 29.03
N ILE A 463 11.98 -11.19 29.18
CA ILE A 463 11.37 -11.92 30.31
C ILE A 463 10.29 -12.90 29.87
N LEU A 464 10.23 -14.05 30.54
CA LEU A 464 9.07 -14.93 30.58
C LEU A 464 8.38 -14.83 31.95
N SER A 465 7.23 -14.17 31.98
CA SER A 465 6.35 -14.07 33.16
C SER A 465 5.30 -15.18 33.15
N ILE A 466 5.05 -15.78 34.32
CA ILE A 466 4.14 -16.94 34.48
C ILE A 466 3.13 -16.63 35.59
N TYR A 467 1.85 -16.78 35.28
CA TYR A 467 0.73 -16.33 36.12
C TYR A 467 -0.17 -17.49 36.58
N ASN A 468 -0.64 -17.42 37.83
CA ASN A 468 -1.60 -18.36 38.42
C ASN A 468 -3.04 -18.06 37.98
N GLY A 469 -3.33 -18.21 36.69
CA GLY A 469 -4.65 -17.96 36.11
C GLY A 469 -4.55 -17.45 34.68
N LEU A 470 -5.62 -16.85 34.17
CA LEU A 470 -5.68 -16.30 32.80
C LEU A 470 -5.45 -14.78 32.71
N ASP A 471 -5.37 -14.10 33.85
CA ASP A 471 -5.24 -12.65 33.94
C ASP A 471 -3.77 -12.24 34.14
N THR A 472 -3.19 -11.66 33.10
CA THR A 472 -1.80 -11.16 33.08
C THR A 472 -1.65 -9.76 33.68
N SER A 473 -2.73 -9.15 34.19
CA SER A 473 -2.66 -7.93 35.00
C SER A 473 -2.42 -8.20 36.49
N THR A 474 -2.62 -9.45 36.92
CA THR A 474 -2.17 -9.92 38.24
C THR A 474 -0.64 -9.99 38.29
N GLY A 475 -0.04 -9.83 39.47
CA GLY A 475 1.41 -9.98 39.62
C GLY A 475 1.87 -11.39 39.20
N PRO A 476 2.95 -11.54 38.40
CA PRO A 476 3.41 -12.85 37.97
C PRO A 476 3.89 -13.69 39.14
N SER A 477 3.50 -14.96 39.15
CA SER A 477 3.96 -15.95 40.12
C SER A 477 5.47 -16.18 40.03
N GLN A 478 6.02 -16.10 38.81
CA GLN A 478 7.44 -16.26 38.50
C GLN A 478 7.82 -15.40 37.29
N ILE A 479 9.04 -14.86 37.31
CA ILE A 479 9.67 -14.17 36.18
C ILE A 479 10.99 -14.91 35.88
N LEU A 480 11.24 -15.23 34.62
CA LEU A 480 12.40 -15.99 34.16
C LEU A 480 13.13 -15.22 33.06
N CYS A 481 14.47 -15.22 33.11
CA CYS A 481 15.36 -14.69 32.07
C CYS A 481 16.70 -15.45 32.11
N GLY A 482 17.65 -15.14 31.22
CA GLY A 482 18.93 -15.85 31.11
C GLY A 482 18.81 -17.30 30.64
N ILE A 483 19.69 -18.18 31.14
CA ILE A 483 19.79 -19.59 30.73
C ILE A 483 19.20 -20.50 31.80
N ILE A 484 18.26 -21.37 31.41
CA ILE A 484 17.64 -22.38 32.29
C ILE A 484 17.64 -23.73 31.57
N SER A 485 18.29 -24.74 32.15
CA SER A 485 18.40 -26.07 31.53
C SER A 485 17.06 -26.81 31.46
N SER A 486 16.29 -26.80 32.55
CA SER A 486 14.88 -27.22 32.60
C SER A 486 14.21 -26.66 33.86
N ARG A 487 12.90 -26.42 33.82
CA ARG A 487 12.09 -25.98 34.96
C ARG A 487 10.65 -26.50 34.84
N THR A 488 10.17 -27.21 35.87
CA THR A 488 8.80 -27.75 35.92
C THR A 488 7.98 -27.05 36.99
N LEU A 489 6.81 -26.55 36.62
CA LEU A 489 5.89 -25.76 37.44
C LEU A 489 4.49 -26.38 37.44
N ILE A 490 3.74 -26.19 38.53
CA ILE A 490 2.38 -26.72 38.68
C ILE A 490 1.41 -25.56 38.94
N SER A 491 0.29 -25.49 38.22
CA SER A 491 -0.73 -24.48 38.44
C SER A 491 -1.42 -24.61 39.81
N VAL A 492 -1.88 -23.48 40.34
CA VAL A 492 -2.72 -23.44 41.56
C VAL A 492 -4.11 -24.00 41.26
N GLY A 493 -4.78 -23.46 40.24
CA GLY A 493 -6.07 -23.92 39.72
C GLY A 493 -5.96 -24.70 38.41
N ASN A 494 -7.03 -24.73 37.63
CA ASN A 494 -7.11 -25.38 36.31
C ASN A 494 -6.68 -24.47 35.15
N SER A 495 -6.04 -23.33 35.41
CA SER A 495 -5.56 -22.40 34.38
C SER A 495 -4.20 -21.80 34.71
N MET A 496 -3.46 -21.46 33.66
CA MET A 496 -2.14 -20.81 33.72
C MET A 496 -1.97 -19.92 32.48
N ALA A 497 -1.28 -18.79 32.63
CA ALA A 497 -0.88 -17.94 31.52
C ALA A 497 0.64 -17.72 31.56
N LEU A 498 1.23 -17.59 30.37
CA LEU A 498 2.62 -17.27 30.15
C LEU A 498 2.68 -16.04 29.25
N GLN A 499 3.52 -15.07 29.59
CA GLN A 499 3.79 -13.90 28.77
C GLN A 499 5.29 -13.75 28.55
N PHE A 500 5.72 -13.82 27.28
CA PHE A 500 7.08 -13.51 26.88
C PHE A 500 7.13 -12.09 26.33
N ILE A 501 8.02 -11.27 26.87
CA ILE A 501 8.31 -9.92 26.39
C ILE A 501 9.77 -9.85 25.96
N SER A 502 10.07 -9.23 24.82
CA SER A 502 11.43 -8.88 24.42
C SER A 502 11.58 -7.40 24.06
N ASP A 503 12.79 -6.85 24.23
CA ASP A 503 13.13 -5.46 23.89
C ASP A 503 13.67 -5.31 22.45
N GLN A 504 14.31 -4.18 22.13
CA GLN A 504 14.80 -3.85 20.79
C GLN A 504 16.08 -4.59 20.38
N ILE A 505 16.87 -5.11 21.32
CA ILE A 505 18.18 -5.74 21.12
C ILE A 505 18.32 -7.00 21.98
N GLY A 506 19.48 -7.67 22.00
CA GLY A 506 19.67 -8.81 22.90
C GLY A 506 18.91 -10.09 22.53
N GLN A 507 18.56 -10.33 21.26
CA GLN A 507 17.79 -11.52 20.88
C GLN A 507 18.60 -12.82 20.97
N TYR A 508 18.09 -13.79 21.74
CA TYR A 508 18.63 -15.16 21.87
C TYR A 508 17.67 -16.22 21.28
N LYS A 509 18.03 -17.50 21.41
CA LYS A 509 17.28 -18.68 20.93
C LYS A 509 15.85 -18.79 21.46
N GLY A 510 15.55 -18.24 22.63
CA GLY A 510 14.22 -18.33 23.24
C GLY A 510 14.03 -19.60 24.04
N PHE A 511 12.85 -20.19 23.98
CA PHE A 511 12.54 -21.39 24.76
C PHE A 511 11.58 -22.35 24.07
N GLN A 512 11.66 -23.62 24.47
CA GLN A 512 10.62 -24.61 24.26
C GLN A 512 9.91 -24.90 25.59
N ALA A 513 8.60 -25.13 25.53
CA ALA A 513 7.82 -25.58 26.66
C ALA A 513 6.84 -26.67 26.23
N SER A 514 6.49 -27.54 27.17
CA SER A 514 5.37 -28.47 27.04
C SER A 514 4.52 -28.40 28.30
N TYR A 515 3.27 -28.81 28.19
CA TYR A 515 2.41 -28.96 29.35
C TYR A 515 1.61 -30.26 29.28
N VAL A 516 1.17 -30.73 30.45
CA VAL A 516 0.23 -31.85 30.60
C VAL A 516 -0.81 -31.53 31.67
N PHE A 517 -2.04 -31.99 31.49
CA PHE A 517 -3.08 -31.94 32.50
C PHE A 517 -2.99 -33.16 33.40
N VAL A 518 -2.84 -32.93 34.71
CA VAL A 518 -2.90 -33.98 35.73
C VAL A 518 -4.18 -33.85 36.52
N SER A 519 -4.86 -34.96 36.76
CA SER A 519 -5.98 -34.97 37.70
C SER A 519 -5.43 -34.73 39.11
N ARG A 520 -6.24 -34.11 39.98
CA ARG A 520 -5.84 -33.79 41.37
C ARG A 520 -5.54 -35.00 42.27
N ALA A 521 -5.61 -36.22 41.72
CA ALA A 521 -5.51 -37.49 42.44
C ALA A 521 -4.15 -38.20 42.27
N VAL A 522 -3.23 -37.72 41.40
CA VAL A 522 -1.97 -38.43 41.11
C VAL A 522 -0.80 -37.44 40.98
N SER A 523 -0.07 -37.23 42.07
CA SER A 523 1.24 -36.56 42.04
C SER A 523 2.12 -36.94 43.22
N ASP A 524 2.48 -38.22 43.33
CA ASP A 524 3.51 -38.67 44.28
C ASP A 524 4.20 -39.96 43.80
N SER A 525 5.10 -39.85 42.81
CA SER A 525 6.26 -40.74 42.60
C SER A 525 7.02 -40.48 41.28
N GLN A 526 8.33 -40.19 41.39
CA GLN A 526 9.41 -40.68 40.49
C GLN A 526 9.42 -40.20 39.00
N HIS A 527 10.53 -40.16 38.25
CA HIS A 527 11.90 -40.68 38.39
C HIS A 527 12.90 -39.80 37.58
N GLY A 528 14.19 -40.15 37.47
CA GLY A 528 15.19 -39.37 36.71
C GLY A 528 16.17 -40.17 35.83
N ASN A 529 17.18 -39.46 35.29
CA ASN A 529 18.44 -39.90 34.65
C ASN A 529 18.53 -40.33 33.15
N ARG A 530 19.34 -39.52 32.42
CA ARG A 530 20.58 -39.86 31.65
C ARG A 530 20.64 -39.86 30.09
N ALA A 531 21.68 -39.15 29.62
CA ALA A 531 22.65 -39.48 28.55
C ALA A 531 22.48 -38.95 27.09
N SER A 532 23.59 -38.42 26.56
CA SER A 532 23.89 -38.08 25.14
C SER A 532 24.99 -39.03 24.58
N PRO A 533 25.33 -39.06 23.26
CA PRO A 533 26.48 -38.25 22.78
C PRO A 533 26.63 -37.89 21.25
N HIS A 534 27.38 -36.80 20.99
CA HIS A 534 28.36 -36.46 19.91
C HIS A 534 28.19 -36.57 18.36
N GLY A 535 28.57 -35.45 17.70
CA GLY A 535 29.07 -35.25 16.30
C GLY A 535 29.03 -33.76 15.90
N SER A 536 29.77 -33.16 14.94
CA SER A 536 31.01 -33.49 14.19
C SER A 536 31.67 -32.19 13.58
N GLN A 537 32.59 -32.27 12.60
CA GLN A 537 33.39 -31.17 11.97
C GLN A 537 33.84 -31.55 10.52
N PRO A 538 34.59 -30.74 9.71
CA PRO A 538 34.64 -29.28 9.43
C PRO A 538 34.65 -28.92 7.90
N ARG A 539 35.21 -27.76 7.48
CA ARG A 539 35.12 -27.11 6.14
C ARG A 539 36.51 -26.72 5.54
N HIS A 540 36.64 -26.49 4.21
CA HIS A 540 37.84 -25.90 3.55
C HIS A 540 37.48 -25.09 2.25
N PRO A 541 38.39 -24.33 1.56
CA PRO A 541 38.10 -22.94 1.16
C PRO A 541 38.21 -22.56 -0.34
N GLN A 542 38.04 -21.26 -0.65
CA GLN A 542 37.94 -20.63 -1.98
C GLN A 542 39.27 -20.06 -2.53
N GLY A 543 39.30 -19.75 -3.84
CA GLY A 543 40.36 -18.97 -4.52
C GLY A 543 39.80 -17.77 -5.32
N ASN A 544 40.61 -16.72 -5.50
CA ASN A 544 40.20 -15.39 -5.99
C ASN A 544 40.33 -15.19 -7.52
N ALA A 545 39.45 -14.36 -8.08
CA ALA A 545 39.56 -13.81 -9.45
C ALA A 545 39.15 -12.33 -9.47
N ARG A 546 40.10 -11.39 -9.26
CA ARG A 546 39.77 -9.96 -9.06
C ARG A 546 40.74 -8.92 -9.65
N GLU A 547 41.65 -9.31 -10.56
CA GLU A 547 42.81 -8.47 -10.92
C GLU A 547 42.87 -7.98 -12.38
N VAL A 548 41.83 -8.21 -13.19
CA VAL A 548 41.88 -7.96 -14.65
C VAL A 548 41.16 -6.67 -15.11
N GLN A 549 40.27 -6.08 -14.30
CA GLN A 549 39.28 -5.11 -14.80
C GLN A 549 39.73 -3.62 -14.77
N ASP A 550 40.75 -3.28 -13.98
CA ASP A 550 41.07 -1.86 -13.65
C ASP A 550 41.82 -1.11 -14.78
N LYS A 551 42.63 -1.83 -15.56
CA LYS A 551 43.64 -1.24 -16.46
C LYS A 551 43.05 -0.50 -17.67
N HIS A 552 41.87 -0.92 -18.14
CA HIS A 552 41.23 -0.33 -19.33
C HIS A 552 40.54 1.01 -19.01
N PHE A 553 39.96 1.16 -17.82
CA PHE A 553 39.24 2.37 -17.42
C PHE A 553 40.18 3.57 -17.26
N HIS A 554 41.31 3.38 -16.57
CA HIS A 554 42.35 4.42 -16.45
C HIS A 554 42.93 4.84 -17.81
N THR A 555 43.06 3.92 -18.76
CA THR A 555 43.51 4.21 -20.13
C THR A 555 42.49 5.08 -20.89
N PHE A 556 41.19 4.83 -20.71
CA PHE A 556 40.13 5.64 -21.31
C PHE A 556 40.12 7.09 -20.77
N LEU A 557 40.28 7.28 -19.46
CA LEU A 557 40.32 8.62 -18.85
C LEU A 557 41.53 9.43 -19.35
N ALA A 558 42.71 8.81 -19.41
CA ALA A 558 43.93 9.44 -19.94
C ALA A 558 43.75 9.93 -21.39
N ASN A 559 43.12 9.12 -22.25
CA ASN A 559 42.91 9.44 -23.67
C ASN A 559 41.82 10.51 -23.89
N THR A 560 40.79 10.57 -23.04
CA THR A 560 39.66 11.49 -23.21
C THR A 560 39.84 12.84 -22.52
N ARG A 561 40.88 13.01 -21.68
CA ARG A 561 41.09 14.17 -20.80
C ARG A 561 39.89 14.45 -19.88
N LEU A 562 39.16 13.38 -19.55
CA LEU A 562 38.09 13.40 -18.55
C LEU A 562 38.66 12.99 -17.20
N LEU A 563 38.19 13.66 -16.17
CA LEU A 563 38.61 13.51 -14.79
C LEU A 563 37.41 13.07 -13.96
N ASP A 564 37.61 12.13 -13.04
CA ASP A 564 36.60 11.74 -12.07
C ASP A 564 36.50 12.84 -11.00
N GLY A 565 35.40 13.59 -11.05
CA GLY A 565 35.17 14.75 -10.19
C GLY A 565 35.05 14.37 -8.71
N TRP A 566 34.59 13.16 -8.40
CA TRP A 566 34.46 12.69 -7.02
C TRP A 566 35.83 12.28 -6.45
N CYS A 567 36.60 11.49 -7.19
CA CYS A 567 37.97 11.12 -6.79
C CYS A 567 38.86 12.33 -6.50
N ILE A 568 38.72 13.42 -7.26
CA ILE A 568 39.55 14.62 -7.10
C ILE A 568 39.14 15.45 -5.89
N GLN A 569 37.86 15.46 -5.52
CA GLN A 569 37.41 16.15 -4.30
C GLN A 569 37.63 15.33 -3.03
N HIS A 570 37.73 14.00 -3.14
CA HIS A 570 37.81 13.07 -2.01
C HIS A 570 38.98 12.07 -2.14
N PRO A 571 40.24 12.53 -2.30
CA PRO A 571 41.38 11.67 -2.65
C PRO A 571 41.67 10.55 -1.65
N ASP A 572 41.43 10.81 -0.35
CA ASP A 572 41.71 9.87 0.74
C ASP A 572 40.46 9.10 1.24
N THR A 573 39.28 9.40 0.70
CA THR A 573 38.02 8.79 1.16
C THR A 573 37.67 7.56 0.32
N ARG A 574 37.26 6.47 0.98
CA ARG A 574 36.79 5.25 0.31
C ARG A 574 35.30 5.10 0.53
N ASP A 575 34.54 5.34 -0.53
CA ASP A 575 33.09 5.27 -0.55
C ASP A 575 32.62 4.55 -1.83
N PHE A 576 31.37 4.08 -1.86
CA PHE A 576 30.88 3.12 -2.86
C PHE A 576 29.47 3.46 -3.34
N THR A 577 29.22 3.22 -4.64
CA THR A 577 27.90 3.46 -5.23
C THR A 577 27.07 2.19 -5.37
N PHE A 578 27.61 1.01 -5.04
CA PHE A 578 26.88 -0.26 -5.15
C PHE A 578 27.32 -1.27 -4.07
N TYR A 579 26.36 -2.07 -3.60
CA TYR A 579 26.61 -3.17 -2.67
C TYR A 579 26.00 -4.49 -3.17
N SER A 580 26.86 -5.49 -3.36
CA SER A 580 26.44 -6.85 -3.72
C SER A 580 26.15 -7.66 -2.45
N ALA A 581 24.88 -7.72 -2.04
CA ALA A 581 24.44 -8.50 -0.88
C ALA A 581 24.80 -10.01 -0.96
N PRO A 582 24.72 -10.72 -2.11
CA PRO A 582 25.10 -12.14 -2.20
C PRO A 582 26.60 -12.42 -2.05
N HIS A 583 27.44 -11.40 -2.25
CA HIS A 583 28.90 -11.53 -2.21
C HIS A 583 29.55 -10.70 -1.10
N CYS A 584 28.76 -9.95 -0.31
CA CYS A 584 29.21 -9.01 0.71
C CYS A 584 30.32 -8.06 0.23
N THR A 585 30.24 -7.57 -1.00
CA THR A 585 31.25 -6.68 -1.59
C THR A 585 30.69 -5.33 -2.02
N TYR A 586 31.48 -4.30 -1.76
CA TYR A 586 31.24 -2.92 -2.17
C TYR A 586 32.04 -2.60 -3.43
N CYS A 587 31.48 -1.81 -4.35
CA CYS A 587 32.20 -1.23 -5.47
C CYS A 587 31.60 0.13 -5.90
N ARG A 588 32.38 0.90 -6.67
CA ARG A 588 31.92 2.12 -7.32
C ARG A 588 31.78 1.84 -8.81
N ILE A 589 30.54 1.87 -9.30
CA ILE A 589 30.22 1.61 -10.71
C ILE A 589 29.63 2.85 -11.40
N ASP A 590 29.22 3.85 -10.62
CA ASP A 590 28.76 5.15 -11.10
C ASP A 590 29.88 6.17 -10.90
N ASN A 591 30.23 6.92 -11.96
CA ASN A 591 31.36 7.85 -11.96
C ASN A 591 30.98 9.17 -12.62
N ILE A 592 31.42 10.30 -12.06
CA ILE A 592 31.15 11.64 -12.60
C ILE A 592 32.38 12.10 -13.38
N LEU A 593 32.32 11.96 -14.70
CA LEU A 593 33.44 12.30 -15.59
C LEU A 593 33.27 13.71 -16.15
N LEU A 594 34.17 14.62 -15.77
CA LEU A 594 34.17 16.03 -16.19
C LEU A 594 35.45 16.37 -16.94
N ASN A 595 35.34 17.20 -17.98
CA ASN A 595 36.52 17.82 -18.58
C ASN A 595 37.03 18.97 -17.69
N GLY A 596 38.24 19.49 -17.96
CA GLY A 596 38.84 20.57 -17.16
C GLY A 596 37.96 21.82 -16.98
N SER A 597 37.08 22.15 -17.93
CA SER A 597 36.16 23.29 -17.82
C SER A 597 34.91 23.01 -16.97
N GLY A 598 34.55 21.74 -16.80
CA GLY A 598 33.54 21.28 -15.85
C GLY A 598 34.12 21.17 -14.44
N MET A 599 35.35 20.65 -14.31
CA MET A 599 36.09 20.60 -13.03
C MET A 599 36.27 21.98 -12.41
N ALA A 600 36.61 22.99 -13.20
CA ALA A 600 36.72 24.39 -12.74
C ALA A 600 35.39 25.02 -12.27
N LYS A 601 34.27 24.30 -12.37
CA LYS A 601 32.94 24.70 -11.90
C LYS A 601 32.36 23.72 -10.88
N LEU A 602 33.09 22.67 -10.50
CA LEU A 602 32.63 21.68 -9.55
C LEU A 602 32.76 22.24 -8.12
N ALA A 603 31.64 22.68 -7.56
CA ALA A 603 31.60 23.24 -6.21
C ALA A 603 31.62 22.12 -5.15
N LYS A 604 30.84 21.05 -5.37
CA LYS A 604 30.78 19.89 -4.46
C LYS A 604 30.27 18.63 -5.15
N SER A 605 30.74 17.47 -4.71
CA SER A 605 30.18 16.16 -5.02
C SER A 605 30.07 15.33 -3.74
N ASP A 606 28.97 14.59 -3.59
CA ASP A 606 28.68 13.74 -2.42
C ASP A 606 28.03 12.44 -2.88
N ILE A 607 28.38 11.29 -2.29
CA ILE A 607 27.61 10.05 -2.41
C ILE A 607 26.62 10.02 -1.23
N HIS A 608 25.35 9.70 -1.50
CA HIS A 608 24.30 9.64 -0.49
C HIS A 608 23.97 8.20 -0.09
N ASN A 609 23.59 7.98 1.17
CA ASN A 609 23.32 6.64 1.71
C ASN A 609 22.29 5.85 0.89
N LEU A 610 22.65 4.60 0.58
CA LEU A 610 21.77 3.57 0.03
C LEU A 610 20.51 3.41 0.89
N THR A 611 19.37 3.81 0.36
CA THR A 611 18.09 3.74 1.09
C THR A 611 16.99 3.00 0.33
N TRP A 612 16.93 3.06 -1.01
CA TRP A 612 15.84 2.44 -1.80
C TRP A 612 16.26 1.82 -3.15
N SER A 613 17.56 1.68 -3.43
CA SER A 613 18.12 1.11 -4.68
C SER A 613 19.38 0.29 -4.36
N ASP A 614 19.78 -0.61 -5.27
CA ASP A 614 21.08 -1.28 -5.23
C ASP A 614 22.24 -0.35 -5.61
N HIS A 615 21.93 0.79 -6.23
CA HIS A 615 22.85 1.91 -6.46
C HIS A 615 22.63 3.08 -5.47
N ALA A 616 23.71 3.79 -5.13
CA ALA A 616 23.73 4.99 -4.28
C ALA A 616 23.75 6.27 -5.14
N ASP A 617 22.89 7.23 -4.82
CA ASP A 617 22.81 8.50 -5.57
C ASP A 617 24.09 9.33 -5.38
N ILE A 618 24.71 9.77 -6.48
CA ILE A 618 25.78 10.78 -6.43
C ILE A 618 25.22 12.16 -6.79
N LYS A 619 25.37 13.10 -5.86
CA LYS A 619 24.92 14.49 -6.03
C LYS A 619 26.10 15.36 -6.46
N VAL A 620 25.86 16.22 -7.45
CA VAL A 620 26.84 17.18 -7.98
C VAL A 620 26.28 18.59 -7.90
N THR A 621 27.08 19.51 -7.34
CA THR A 621 26.79 20.94 -7.30
C THR A 621 27.79 21.67 -8.18
N LEU A 622 27.30 22.43 -9.17
CA LEU A 622 28.12 23.26 -10.04
C LEU A 622 27.91 24.74 -9.75
N ASP A 623 29.00 25.51 -9.74
CA ASP A 623 28.98 26.93 -9.43
C ASP A 623 28.33 27.79 -10.52
N LYS A 624 27.68 28.86 -10.08
CA LYS A 624 26.75 29.74 -10.82
C LYS A 624 26.93 29.77 -12.35
N LEU A 625 26.20 28.91 -13.04
CA LEU A 625 25.88 29.10 -14.46
C LEU A 625 25.11 30.42 -14.62
N LYS A 626 25.67 31.39 -15.34
CA LYS A 626 24.97 32.63 -15.72
C LYS A 626 23.84 32.30 -16.69
N TYR A 627 22.69 31.89 -16.17
CA TYR A 627 21.47 31.70 -16.95
C TYR A 627 20.93 33.05 -17.40
N SER A 628 21.18 33.38 -18.67
CA SER A 628 20.35 34.32 -19.41
C SER A 628 18.92 33.76 -19.48
N SER A 629 17.93 34.67 -19.41
CA SER A 629 16.48 34.45 -19.30
C SER A 629 15.91 33.17 -19.93
N ASN A 630 14.91 32.58 -19.26
CA ASN A 630 14.10 31.46 -19.76
C ASN A 630 13.48 31.74 -21.15
N TRP A 631 14.12 31.21 -22.20
CA TRP A 631 13.48 31.05 -23.50
C TRP A 631 13.06 29.59 -23.67
N THR A 632 11.76 29.32 -23.48
CA THR A 632 11.15 28.11 -24.03
C THR A 632 11.25 28.18 -25.55
N TRP A 633 12.20 27.46 -26.13
CA TRP A 633 12.34 27.39 -27.58
C TRP A 633 11.06 26.80 -28.19
N LYS A 634 10.37 27.60 -28.99
CA LYS A 634 9.31 27.15 -29.89
C LYS A 634 9.90 27.08 -31.30
N LEU A 635 9.60 26.00 -32.01
CA LEU A 635 9.95 25.88 -33.42
C LEU A 635 9.24 27.01 -34.19
N ASN A 636 10.01 27.85 -34.90
CA ASN A 636 9.41 28.78 -35.85
C ASN A 636 8.97 28.00 -37.10
N THR A 637 7.68 27.69 -37.17
CA THR A 637 7.08 26.94 -38.29
C THR A 637 7.15 27.67 -39.63
N SER A 638 7.35 29.00 -39.64
CA SER A 638 7.55 29.76 -40.88
C SER A 638 8.82 29.37 -41.63
N LEU A 639 9.78 28.70 -40.99
CA LEU A 639 10.99 28.19 -41.66
C LEU A 639 10.68 26.98 -42.57
N LEU A 640 9.56 26.29 -42.36
CA LEU A 640 9.15 25.14 -43.17
C LEU A 640 8.53 25.52 -44.53
N GLN A 641 8.37 26.82 -44.82
CA GLN A 641 7.90 27.30 -46.12
C GLN A 641 8.98 27.20 -47.23
N TYR A 642 10.24 26.96 -46.87
CA TYR A 642 11.35 26.88 -47.81
C TYR A 642 11.75 25.41 -48.10
N ASN A 643 11.94 25.06 -49.38
CA ASN A 643 12.21 23.69 -49.83
C ASN A 643 13.56 23.14 -49.33
N ASP A 644 14.61 23.96 -49.37
CA ASP A 644 15.94 23.66 -48.85
C ASP A 644 15.92 23.27 -47.37
N ILE A 645 15.16 24.01 -46.56
CA ILE A 645 15.00 23.72 -45.12
C ILE A 645 14.19 22.44 -44.90
N ARG A 646 13.13 22.20 -45.70
CA ARG A 646 12.35 20.95 -45.61
C ARG A 646 13.21 19.72 -45.93
N GLN A 647 14.05 19.80 -46.97
CA GLN A 647 14.95 18.71 -47.35
C GLN A 647 16.00 18.47 -46.26
N ALA A 648 16.73 19.50 -45.83
CA ALA A 648 17.77 19.36 -44.80
C ALA A 648 17.23 18.80 -43.46
N VAL A 649 16.00 19.15 -43.10
CA VAL A 649 15.32 18.58 -41.93
C VAL A 649 14.95 17.12 -42.16
N SER A 650 14.44 16.76 -43.34
CA SER A 650 14.15 15.35 -43.70
C SER A 650 15.42 14.49 -43.62
N ASP A 651 16.52 14.97 -44.21
CA ASP A 651 17.80 14.26 -44.23
C ASP A 651 18.36 14.09 -42.80
N THR A 652 18.23 15.13 -41.95
CA THR A 652 18.61 15.08 -40.52
C THR A 652 17.76 14.08 -39.71
N ILE A 653 16.47 13.93 -40.06
CA ILE A 653 15.59 12.92 -39.44
C ILE A 653 16.02 11.51 -39.85
N LEU A 654 16.25 11.30 -41.15
CA LEU A 654 16.65 9.99 -41.69
C LEU A 654 18.00 9.55 -41.12
N ASP A 655 19.03 10.42 -41.21
CA ASP A 655 20.38 10.14 -40.75
C ASP A 655 20.41 9.76 -39.26
N TYR A 656 19.73 10.55 -38.41
CA TYR A 656 19.67 10.27 -36.99
C TYR A 656 18.99 8.93 -36.68
N LEU A 657 17.84 8.66 -37.29
CA LEU A 657 17.10 7.41 -37.04
C LEU A 657 17.88 6.18 -37.55
N THR A 658 18.56 6.31 -38.69
CA THR A 658 19.36 5.22 -39.28
C THR A 658 20.53 4.80 -38.37
N HIS A 659 21.16 5.76 -37.68
CA HIS A 659 22.30 5.50 -36.80
C HIS A 659 21.92 5.23 -35.33
N ASN A 660 20.70 5.58 -34.88
CA ASN A 660 20.30 5.53 -33.47
C ASN A 660 19.09 4.61 -33.20
N THR A 661 18.62 3.83 -34.19
CA THR A 661 17.60 2.78 -33.97
C THR A 661 18.18 1.38 -34.19
N SER A 662 17.93 0.50 -33.23
CA SER A 662 18.14 -0.95 -33.33
C SER A 662 16.98 -1.67 -32.63
N ALA A 663 16.90 -2.99 -32.77
CA ALA A 663 15.82 -3.79 -32.15
C ALA A 663 15.81 -3.75 -30.60
N GLU A 664 16.93 -3.38 -29.97
CA GLU A 664 17.12 -3.39 -28.52
C GLU A 664 16.94 -2.01 -27.86
N VAL A 665 16.95 -0.93 -28.64
CA VAL A 665 16.92 0.45 -28.10
C VAL A 665 15.49 0.97 -28.01
N ASN A 666 15.10 1.42 -26.81
CA ASN A 666 13.77 1.97 -26.54
C ASN A 666 13.44 3.17 -27.47
N PRO A 667 12.43 3.07 -28.37
CA PRO A 667 12.12 4.12 -29.33
C PRO A 667 11.74 5.47 -28.70
N VAL A 668 11.21 5.47 -27.47
CA VAL A 668 10.87 6.70 -26.73
C VAL A 668 12.14 7.44 -26.32
N ALA A 669 13.21 6.72 -25.96
CA ALA A 669 14.51 7.32 -25.64
C ALA A 669 15.19 7.89 -26.90
N VAL A 670 15.17 7.15 -28.02
CA VAL A 670 15.66 7.63 -29.32
C VAL A 670 14.94 8.93 -29.72
N TRP A 671 13.61 8.96 -29.61
CA TRP A 671 12.83 10.17 -29.90
C TRP A 671 13.11 11.32 -28.93
N ALA A 672 13.32 11.04 -27.65
CA ALA A 672 13.68 12.05 -26.65
C ALA A 672 15.01 12.74 -27.02
N ALA A 673 16.02 11.96 -27.40
CA ALA A 673 17.31 12.46 -27.85
C ALA A 673 17.22 13.16 -29.22
N HIS A 674 16.46 12.61 -30.18
CA HIS A 674 16.28 13.21 -31.51
C HIS A 674 15.71 14.63 -31.47
N LYS A 675 14.73 14.89 -30.60
CA LYS A 675 14.16 16.25 -30.41
C LYS A 675 15.22 17.30 -30.07
N SER A 676 16.26 16.92 -29.33
CA SER A 676 17.37 17.82 -28.98
C SER A 676 18.26 18.12 -30.21
N VAL A 677 18.50 17.12 -31.06
CA VAL A 677 19.24 17.27 -32.33
C VAL A 677 18.49 18.18 -33.30
N LEU A 678 17.20 17.91 -33.55
CA LEU A 678 16.36 18.76 -34.39
C LEU A 678 16.30 20.20 -33.88
N ARG A 679 16.11 20.40 -32.57
CA ARG A 679 16.15 21.73 -31.95
C ARG A 679 17.47 22.44 -32.23
N GLY A 680 18.60 21.77 -32.08
CA GLY A 680 19.92 22.31 -32.41
C GLY A 680 20.04 22.73 -33.88
N HIS A 681 19.57 21.87 -34.79
CA HIS A 681 19.60 22.14 -36.23
C HIS A 681 18.72 23.35 -36.62
N PHE A 682 17.46 23.40 -36.15
CA PHE A 682 16.58 24.54 -36.41
C PHE A 682 17.09 25.86 -35.79
N ILE A 683 17.73 25.83 -34.61
CA ILE A 683 18.39 27.01 -34.04
C ILE A 683 19.53 27.48 -34.95
N LYS A 684 20.35 26.56 -35.48
CA LYS A 684 21.44 26.88 -36.42
C LYS A 684 20.91 27.53 -37.70
N VAL A 685 19.86 26.95 -38.31
CA VAL A 685 19.22 27.47 -39.53
C VAL A 685 18.57 28.84 -39.30
N ALA A 686 17.82 29.00 -38.21
CA ALA A 686 17.21 30.28 -37.83
C ALA A 686 18.26 31.39 -37.62
N THR A 687 19.37 31.05 -36.96
CA THR A 687 20.48 31.97 -36.71
C THR A 687 21.21 32.35 -38.00
N HIS A 688 21.40 31.40 -38.92
CA HIS A 688 22.01 31.66 -40.23
C HIS A 688 21.16 32.61 -41.08
N LYS A 689 19.85 32.35 -41.22
CA LYS A 689 18.96 33.29 -41.95
C LYS A 689 18.90 34.67 -41.29
N LYS A 690 18.85 34.76 -39.94
CA LYS A 690 18.83 36.04 -39.22
C LYS A 690 20.10 36.88 -39.44
N LYS A 691 21.26 36.24 -39.66
CA LYS A 691 22.50 36.93 -40.07
C LYS A 691 22.42 37.42 -41.53
N ASN A 692 21.95 36.59 -42.45
CA ASN A 692 21.89 36.96 -43.87
C ASN A 692 20.87 38.09 -44.14
N THR A 693 19.79 38.19 -43.37
CA THR A 693 18.85 39.32 -43.43
C THR A 693 19.41 40.65 -42.92
N HIS A 694 20.53 40.64 -42.19
CA HIS A 694 21.24 41.84 -41.70
C HIS A 694 22.45 42.24 -42.58
N HIS A 695 22.64 41.61 -43.74
CA HIS A 695 23.63 42.01 -44.75
C HIS A 695 23.00 42.62 -46.01
N ASN A 696 21.67 42.56 -46.15
CA ASN A 696 20.90 43.16 -47.23
C ASN A 696 19.97 44.27 -46.71
N SER A 697 20.40 44.98 -45.66
CA SER A 697 19.67 46.06 -44.97
C SER A 697 20.62 47.21 -44.63
#